data_AF-A0A173R237-F1
#
_entry.id   AF-A0A173R237-F1
#
_cell.length_a   1.000
_cell.length_b   1.000
_cell.length_c   1.000
_cell.angle_alpha   90.00
_cell.angle_beta   90.00
_cell.angle_gamma   90.00
#
_symmetry.space_group_name_H-M   'P 1'
#
loop_
_entity.id
_entity.type
_entity.pdbx_description
1 polymer ?
#
loop_
_entity_poly.entity_id
_entity_poly.type
_entity_poly.pdbx_seq_one_letter_code
_entity_poly.pdbx_strand_id
1 'polypeptide(L)'
;MNKYDVGIVGWWYNLNYGGVLTYYSLYKCIEKMGLNPLMIQRSSSDIINATETVPIRFSKKHYNISESYPYDKMVELNKICDKFIVGSDQLWNPNLMKYSGKQYFLSFVDKKNKKVSYATSLGDTMNCDSEFIKKYKVYLDRFDSISVRENYAVDVLKEYMNVNADCVCDPIFLNGVGIFDELTSDSVLKLPESNNYVLNFLLDPNEQKINGCRFVREKLGIEEKINFTNLQNVENNVRGFMGEDVQVNAEIEDLLKAYKNASFIVTDSFHGTCLALLFNKPFVSFANKKRGEKRFISLLEGYGLDDRLLFNIDNVYNTESLFTPIDYERINNIIDEKRKVGAVWLENALDIKYKTVANSNILCTGCSACQAICPTKAIKMQKNDEGFLVPVVDYDKCKNCGLCLKKCIVKNPTYDNKSTPNCYSLMADTELRMKSSSGGAFSVFAEYIIDQGGFVCGAAYTEKFEVKHIIINKKEELSKLRGSKYMQSEIGNIYFEIKKLLENNELVLFTGMPCQIAGIQAYLGKKYNNLYTVDLLCHGMTSSTVFEKYRKDVLANKEIERLEFKAKEPWGWHAGVNAYFKDGSKYSQPLEKDPFFIAYLRSISKNTACGECPSSSLPRQGDITIGDFWGIHKCDPEMFDNKGTSVVLVNNEKGQQLFELAHKNTVKVKEEKLSDAIKGNQPIKRPFKMHKYRDAFFKHMNEISFERLTDGCKNNTLAEKQMEQLRQVLSENEFYLYYLAKTTAENANGRKIVTWTSIPIFDKILRESFNLDVAFSVAENPNIINGTSIKDIKSLNGCKQEYYIVLIHPVYAANRYQMLEEMGYLPIEDFICRSPRPIVIENYDTRVHYEDEYGNTIEGFGSIIGKVIFRGCNNHIYIGENVRRCENLTLDLVANSYIKIEDECVFNDKVLVEVKGILGHSKLIVGNACRLSNGFFRIYNNRLGSYVEIGKECTFERNLEIHANSGKKIIIGDDCMISHDVEFWAGDGHSIFDVVTGENINAARDGNNNNDKIVIGNHVWIAKGSFIMHGTNIGTGSVIGARSVVKKQFPNNCSIAGNPAKVVRRDIAWAREQVASDMYKACGEENIQMTE
;
A
#
# COMPACT_ATOMS: atom_id res chain seq x y z
N MET A 1 -2.22 0.42 1.57
CA MET A 1 -0.88 0.27 2.18
C MET A 1 -0.49 1.60 2.80
N ASN A 2 0.15 1.62 3.96
CA ASN A 2 0.68 2.87 4.53
C ASN A 2 1.86 3.33 3.68
N LYS A 3 1.84 4.58 3.21
CA LYS A 3 2.92 5.18 2.43
C LYS A 3 3.90 5.89 3.37
N TYR A 4 5.18 5.65 3.16
CA TYR A 4 6.31 6.22 3.91
C TYR A 4 7.14 7.12 2.97
N ASP A 5 7.79 8.13 3.52
CA ASP A 5 8.61 9.05 2.72
C ASP A 5 10.00 8.52 2.45
N VAL A 6 10.59 7.85 3.47
CA VAL A 6 11.99 7.44 3.47
C VAL A 6 12.15 6.03 4.03
N GLY A 7 12.63 5.09 3.22
CA GLY A 7 13.07 3.78 3.66
C GLY A 7 14.52 3.79 4.14
N ILE A 8 14.78 3.45 5.40
CA ILE A 8 16.12 3.41 6.00
C ILE A 8 16.65 1.98 5.98
N VAL A 9 17.72 1.74 5.23
CA VAL A 9 18.40 0.44 5.11
C VAL A 9 19.67 0.43 5.96
N GLY A 10 19.80 -0.56 6.84
CA GLY A 10 20.98 -0.65 7.71
C GLY A 10 21.01 -1.84 8.65
N TRP A 11 21.87 -1.75 9.66
CA TRP A 11 22.11 -2.78 10.68
C TRP A 11 21.51 -2.44 12.05
N TRP A 12 20.37 -1.76 12.07
CA TRP A 12 19.64 -1.35 13.28
C TRP A 12 19.15 -2.52 14.14
N TYR A 13 18.97 -3.72 13.56
CA TYR A 13 18.56 -4.94 14.24
C TYR A 13 19.73 -5.80 14.77
N ASN A 14 20.98 -5.47 14.41
CA ASN A 14 22.13 -6.28 14.84
C ASN A 14 22.39 -6.08 16.34
N LEU A 15 22.96 -7.11 16.99
CA LEU A 15 23.38 -7.09 18.39
C LEU A 15 24.55 -6.12 18.61
N ASN A 16 24.32 -4.81 18.51
CA ASN A 16 25.30 -3.75 18.59
C ASN A 16 24.65 -2.44 19.06
N TYR A 17 25.00 -1.98 20.27
CA TYR A 17 24.48 -0.72 20.84
C TYR A 17 24.70 0.49 19.94
N GLY A 18 25.91 0.62 19.37
CA GLY A 18 26.25 1.74 18.50
C GLY A 18 25.42 1.75 17.22
N GLY A 19 25.17 0.57 16.66
CA GLY A 19 24.24 0.40 15.54
C GLY A 19 22.85 0.92 15.91
N VAL A 20 22.26 0.44 17.00
CA VAL A 20 20.91 0.87 17.43
C VAL A 20 20.82 2.39 17.61
N LEU A 21 21.79 3.00 18.29
CA LEU A 21 21.79 4.43 18.62
C LEU A 21 21.99 5.34 17.39
N THR A 22 22.87 4.97 16.45
CA THR A 22 23.07 5.77 15.25
C THR A 22 21.81 5.78 14.37
N TYR A 23 21.15 4.62 14.20
CA TYR A 23 19.88 4.56 13.46
C TYR A 23 18.73 5.24 14.20
N TYR A 24 18.71 5.22 15.53
CA TYR A 24 17.74 5.97 16.33
C TYR A 24 17.83 7.47 16.03
N SER A 25 19.04 8.02 16.07
CA SER A 25 19.24 9.43 15.76
C SER A 25 18.92 9.75 14.29
N LEU A 26 19.32 8.90 13.34
CA LEU A 26 18.97 9.11 11.92
C LEU A 26 17.46 9.13 11.71
N TYR A 27 16.73 8.17 12.28
CA TYR A 27 15.27 8.09 12.24
C TYR A 27 14.64 9.34 12.82
N LYS A 28 15.06 9.76 14.03
CA LYS A 28 14.54 10.96 14.70
C LYS A 28 14.88 12.25 13.95
N CYS A 29 16.03 12.31 13.28
CA CYS A 29 16.39 13.46 12.46
C CYS A 29 15.42 13.60 11.27
N ILE A 30 15.17 12.50 10.55
CA ILE A 30 14.22 12.47 9.42
C ILE A 30 12.79 12.77 9.88
N GLU A 31 12.37 12.24 11.02
CA GLU A 31 11.06 12.54 11.63
C GLU A 31 10.92 14.04 11.96
N LYS A 32 11.95 14.67 12.55
CA LYS A 32 11.97 16.12 12.82
C LYS A 32 11.99 16.98 11.56
N MET A 33 12.50 16.46 10.44
CA MET A 33 12.39 17.12 9.13
C MET A 33 10.96 17.07 8.56
N GLY A 34 10.05 16.32 9.20
CA GLY A 34 8.63 16.23 8.84
C GLY A 34 8.32 15.14 7.81
N LEU A 35 9.24 14.17 7.65
CA LEU A 35 9.05 12.99 6.82
C LEU A 35 8.68 11.78 7.70
N ASN A 36 8.00 10.80 7.11
CA ASN A 36 7.61 9.53 7.73
C ASN A 36 8.62 8.42 7.37
N PRO A 37 9.61 8.11 8.23
CA PRO A 37 10.58 7.07 7.97
C PRO A 37 10.05 5.65 8.22
N LEU A 38 10.56 4.69 7.45
CA LEU A 38 10.36 3.25 7.61
C LEU A 38 11.73 2.56 7.76
N MET A 39 11.94 1.83 8.86
CA MET A 39 13.13 0.99 9.02
C MET A 39 12.97 -0.30 8.22
N ILE A 40 13.78 -0.47 7.18
CA ILE A 40 13.71 -1.64 6.30
C ILE A 40 14.42 -2.81 6.96
N GLN A 41 13.70 -3.91 7.13
CA GLN A 41 14.21 -5.14 7.71
C GLN A 41 15.19 -5.84 6.76
N ARG A 42 16.12 -6.62 7.32
CA ARG A 42 17.09 -7.39 6.53
C ARG A 42 16.39 -8.36 5.60
N SER A 43 16.80 -8.42 4.33
CA SER A 43 16.45 -9.58 3.50
C SER A 43 17.11 -10.85 4.03
N SER A 44 16.32 -11.84 4.42
CA SER A 44 16.76 -13.21 4.63
C SER A 44 15.66 -14.23 4.29
N SER A 45 16.06 -15.37 3.73
CA SER A 45 15.24 -16.59 3.63
C SER A 45 15.08 -17.29 4.98
N ASP A 46 16.06 -17.13 5.85
CA ASP A 46 15.99 -17.54 7.24
C ASP A 46 15.35 -16.40 8.01
N ILE A 47 14.07 -16.55 8.35
CA ILE A 47 13.45 -15.76 9.40
C ILE A 47 14.42 -15.85 10.58
N ILE A 48 15.08 -14.75 10.92
CA ILE A 48 15.68 -14.68 12.24
C ILE A 48 14.46 -14.76 13.15
N ASN A 49 14.21 -15.95 13.69
CA ASN A 49 13.38 -16.22 14.84
C ASN A 49 14.00 -15.51 16.07
N ALA A 50 14.30 -14.22 15.96
CA ALA A 50 14.71 -13.36 17.05
C ALA A 50 13.43 -12.87 17.72
N THR A 51 12.82 -13.76 18.48
CA THR A 51 12.01 -13.34 19.62
C THR A 51 12.90 -12.48 20.52
N GLU A 52 12.48 -11.23 20.75
CA GLU A 52 12.89 -10.39 21.89
C GLU A 52 14.41 -10.20 22.14
N THR A 53 15.21 -9.77 21.16
CA THR A 53 16.57 -9.24 21.44
C THR A 53 16.50 -7.75 21.81
N VAL A 54 17.52 -7.23 22.54
CA VAL A 54 17.59 -5.79 22.93
C VAL A 54 17.36 -4.84 21.74
N PRO A 55 18.04 -4.99 20.58
CA PRO A 55 17.81 -4.12 19.42
C PRO A 55 16.39 -4.20 18.87
N ILE A 56 15.78 -5.39 18.84
CA ILE A 56 14.43 -5.59 18.31
C ILE A 56 13.36 -5.01 19.26
N ARG A 57 13.51 -5.20 20.58
CA ARG A 57 12.64 -4.57 21.59
C ARG A 57 12.66 -3.06 21.46
N PHE A 58 13.86 -2.47 21.43
CA PHE A 58 14.04 -1.05 21.24
C PHE A 58 13.40 -0.57 19.91
N SER A 59 13.65 -1.30 18.82
CA SER A 59 13.12 -0.93 17.50
C SER A 59 11.59 -0.95 17.44
N LYS A 60 10.93 -1.99 18.00
CA LYS A 60 9.46 -2.07 18.05
C LYS A 60 8.82 -0.93 18.84
N LYS A 61 9.53 -0.38 19.84
CA LYS A 61 9.08 0.75 20.66
C LYS A 61 9.22 2.09 19.94
N HIS A 62 10.22 2.24 19.08
CA HIS A 62 10.64 3.55 18.56
C HIS A 62 10.47 3.76 17.06
N TYR A 63 10.26 2.71 16.25
CA TYR A 63 10.24 2.80 14.79
C TYR A 63 9.00 2.19 14.14
N ASN A 64 8.65 2.71 12.96
CA ASN A 64 7.94 1.94 11.95
C ASN A 64 8.92 0.95 11.29
N ILE A 65 8.56 -0.33 11.23
CA ILE A 65 9.41 -1.40 10.70
C ILE A 65 8.70 -2.07 9.53
N SER A 66 9.42 -2.31 8.42
CA SER A 66 8.88 -3.05 7.29
C SER A 66 8.68 -4.53 7.63
N GLU A 67 7.83 -5.21 6.87
CA GLU A 67 7.91 -6.67 6.82
C GLU A 67 9.28 -7.12 6.30
N SER A 68 9.67 -8.36 6.58
CA SER A 68 10.87 -8.96 6.01
C SER A 68 10.59 -9.37 4.58
N TYR A 69 11.38 -8.87 3.64
CA TYR A 69 11.30 -9.23 2.23
C TYR A 69 12.54 -10.02 1.84
N PRO A 70 12.38 -11.21 1.22
CA PRO A 70 13.44 -11.77 0.39
C PRO A 70 13.96 -10.72 -0.59
N TYR A 71 15.25 -10.77 -0.91
CA TYR A 71 15.92 -9.70 -1.65
C TYR A 71 15.25 -9.41 -3.00
N ASP A 72 14.80 -10.44 -3.71
CA ASP A 72 14.06 -10.35 -4.97
C ASP A 72 12.68 -9.68 -4.84
N LYS A 73 12.12 -9.64 -3.62
CA LYS A 73 10.87 -8.94 -3.30
C LYS A 73 11.06 -7.55 -2.69
N MET A 74 12.29 -7.15 -2.38
CA MET A 74 12.53 -5.81 -1.84
C MET A 74 12.11 -4.69 -2.81
N VAL A 75 11.95 -4.99 -4.10
CA VAL A 75 11.40 -4.06 -5.10
C VAL A 75 10.00 -3.56 -4.74
N GLU A 76 9.20 -4.32 -3.99
CA GLU A 76 7.88 -3.91 -3.51
C GLU A 76 7.95 -2.69 -2.58
N LEU A 77 9.09 -2.47 -1.91
CA LEU A 77 9.30 -1.31 -1.06
C LEU A 77 9.21 0.00 -1.86
N ASN A 78 9.46 -0.02 -3.18
CA ASN A 78 9.31 1.15 -4.05
C ASN A 78 7.86 1.61 -4.22
N LYS A 79 6.88 0.77 -3.90
CA LYS A 79 5.45 1.13 -3.93
C LYS A 79 5.03 1.91 -2.68
N ILE A 80 5.79 1.75 -1.58
CA ILE A 80 5.45 2.34 -0.28
C ILE A 80 6.47 3.38 0.19
N CYS A 81 7.64 3.51 -0.44
CA CYS A 81 8.65 4.53 -0.14
C CYS A 81 9.05 5.31 -1.39
N ASP A 82 9.10 6.64 -1.30
CA ASP A 82 9.52 7.52 -2.40
C ASP A 82 11.06 7.79 -2.39
N LYS A 83 11.70 7.64 -1.23
CA LYS A 83 13.14 7.86 -1.02
C LYS A 83 13.73 6.73 -0.19
N PHE A 84 15.01 6.48 -0.37
CA PHE A 84 15.75 5.44 0.34
C PHE A 84 17.09 5.95 0.78
N ILE A 85 17.45 5.62 2.02
CA ILE A 85 18.69 6.01 2.64
C ILE A 85 19.42 4.78 3.18
N VAL A 86 20.73 4.74 2.95
CA VAL A 86 21.62 3.73 3.54
C VAL A 86 22.70 4.42 4.37
N GLY A 87 23.15 3.76 5.44
CA GLY A 87 24.15 4.30 6.38
C GLY A 87 23.60 4.49 7.79
N SER A 88 24.42 4.65 8.83
CA SER A 88 25.82 5.11 8.83
C SER A 88 26.88 4.03 9.13
N ASP A 89 26.49 2.79 9.47
CA ASP A 89 27.47 1.78 9.92
C ASP A 89 28.43 1.32 8.78
N GLN A 90 29.32 0.35 9.06
CA GLN A 90 30.32 -0.19 8.13
C GLN A 90 29.71 -1.04 6.98
N LEU A 91 28.68 -0.53 6.33
CA LEU A 91 27.90 -1.23 5.30
C LEU A 91 28.67 -1.38 3.98
N TRP A 92 29.62 -0.48 3.69
CA TRP A 92 30.47 -0.52 2.50
C TRP A 92 31.89 -1.03 2.78
N ASN A 93 32.13 -1.64 3.95
CA ASN A 93 33.41 -2.28 4.26
C ASN A 93 33.56 -3.62 3.49
N PRO A 94 34.52 -3.75 2.54
CA PRO A 94 34.79 -4.98 1.78
C PRO A 94 34.95 -6.23 2.63
N ASN A 95 35.56 -6.13 3.81
CA ASN A 95 35.80 -7.27 4.70
C ASN A 95 34.52 -7.78 5.37
N LEU A 96 33.48 -6.94 5.46
CA LEU A 96 32.17 -7.28 6.01
C LEU A 96 31.17 -7.66 4.91
N MET A 97 31.57 -7.64 3.63
CA MET A 97 30.67 -7.88 2.49
C MET A 97 30.15 -9.27 2.29
N LYS A 98 30.78 -10.27 2.91
CA LYS A 98 30.14 -11.59 3.06
C LYS A 98 28.77 -11.49 3.76
N TYR A 99 28.53 -10.41 4.49
CA TYR A 99 27.26 -10.05 5.12
C TYR A 99 26.57 -8.83 4.48
N SER A 100 27.30 -7.94 3.77
CA SER A 100 26.75 -6.71 3.18
C SER A 100 26.34 -6.83 1.70
N GLY A 101 25.40 -7.74 1.42
CA GLY A 101 24.82 -7.96 0.09
C GLY A 101 24.32 -6.71 -0.65
N LYS A 102 23.97 -6.88 -1.94
CA LYS A 102 23.60 -5.79 -2.87
C LYS A 102 22.53 -4.81 -2.35
N GLN A 103 21.70 -5.21 -1.39
CA GLN A 103 20.70 -4.36 -0.74
C GLN A 103 21.28 -3.09 -0.09
N TYR A 104 22.50 -3.13 0.44
CA TYR A 104 23.15 -1.97 1.07
C TYR A 104 23.77 -1.00 0.05
N PHE A 105 23.61 -1.30 -1.24
CA PHE A 105 23.82 -0.35 -2.34
C PHE A 105 22.48 0.08 -2.95
N LEU A 106 21.37 -0.14 -2.23
CA LEU A 106 20.01 0.20 -2.66
C LEU A 106 19.67 -0.32 -4.06
N SER A 107 20.24 -1.47 -4.43
CA SER A 107 20.14 -2.02 -5.78
C SER A 107 18.70 -2.35 -6.21
N PHE A 108 17.81 -2.61 -5.24
CA PHE A 108 16.40 -2.93 -5.44
C PHE A 108 15.53 -1.67 -5.62
N VAL A 109 16.09 -0.47 -5.43
CA VAL A 109 15.33 0.78 -5.47
C VAL A 109 15.19 1.27 -6.90
N ASP A 110 13.97 1.58 -7.31
CA ASP A 110 13.62 2.02 -8.65
C ASP A 110 14.29 3.35 -9.02
N LYS A 111 14.53 3.61 -10.31
CA LYS A 111 15.12 4.86 -10.83
C LYS A 111 14.30 6.09 -10.43
N LYS A 112 12.97 5.98 -10.39
CA LYS A 112 12.07 7.08 -9.99
C LYS A 112 12.24 7.50 -8.52
N ASN A 113 12.77 6.62 -7.68
CA ASN A 113 12.90 6.82 -6.24
C ASN A 113 14.31 7.29 -5.88
N LYS A 114 14.37 8.22 -4.93
CA LYS A 114 15.63 8.85 -4.53
C LYS A 114 16.50 7.90 -3.72
N LYS A 115 17.80 7.84 -4.01
CA LYS A 115 18.80 6.98 -3.33
C LYS A 115 19.87 7.84 -2.70
N VAL A 116 19.97 7.76 -1.38
CA VAL A 116 20.90 8.57 -0.59
C VAL A 116 21.76 7.67 0.27
N SER A 117 23.05 7.98 0.37
CA SER A 117 23.92 7.42 1.41
C SER A 117 24.19 8.51 2.44
N TYR A 118 23.95 8.23 3.72
CA TYR A 118 24.28 9.17 4.80
C TYR A 118 25.30 8.55 5.74
N ALA A 119 26.49 9.17 5.79
CA ALA A 119 27.56 8.79 6.70
C ALA A 119 28.01 7.31 6.57
N THR A 120 27.73 6.63 5.45
CA THR A 120 28.06 5.20 5.28
C THR A 120 29.56 4.98 5.34
N SER A 121 30.00 3.96 6.05
CA SER A 121 31.42 3.73 6.33
C SER A 121 32.04 2.58 5.55
N LEU A 122 33.29 2.78 5.14
CA LEU A 122 34.15 1.76 4.52
C LEU A 122 34.97 0.94 5.53
N GLY A 123 34.85 1.21 6.84
CA GLY A 123 35.75 0.62 7.85
C GLY A 123 37.21 1.01 7.58
N ASP A 124 38.19 0.17 7.90
CA ASP A 124 39.62 0.48 7.71
C ASP A 124 40.15 0.37 6.27
N THR A 125 39.26 0.30 5.30
CA THR A 125 39.59 0.00 3.92
C THR A 125 40.16 1.22 3.22
N MET A 126 41.43 1.15 2.82
CA MET A 126 42.12 2.19 2.05
C MET A 126 42.23 1.88 0.55
N ASN A 127 42.07 0.62 0.15
CA ASN A 127 42.15 0.21 -1.25
C ASN A 127 40.95 -0.71 -1.56
N CYS A 128 40.37 -0.56 -2.74
CA CYS A 128 39.36 -1.48 -3.26
C CYS A 128 40.00 -2.40 -4.31
N ASP A 129 39.79 -3.72 -4.20
CA ASP A 129 40.25 -4.64 -5.25
C ASP A 129 39.44 -4.49 -6.55
N SER A 130 40.01 -4.96 -7.67
CA SER A 130 39.39 -4.81 -9.00
C SER A 130 38.03 -5.51 -9.15
N GLU A 131 37.76 -6.55 -8.36
CA GLU A 131 36.51 -7.30 -8.40
C GLU A 131 35.39 -6.54 -7.70
N PHE A 132 35.69 -5.95 -6.53
CA PHE A 132 34.80 -5.04 -5.79
C PHE A 132 34.42 -3.84 -6.65
N ILE A 133 35.40 -3.20 -7.30
CA ILE A 133 35.16 -2.03 -8.16
C ILE A 133 34.20 -2.40 -9.30
N LYS A 134 34.50 -3.47 -10.03
CA LYS A 134 33.68 -3.94 -11.17
C LYS A 134 32.24 -4.26 -10.75
N LYS A 135 32.06 -4.84 -9.56
CA LYS A 135 30.75 -5.32 -9.09
C LYS A 135 29.86 -4.23 -8.52
N TYR A 136 30.41 -3.26 -7.79
CA TYR A 136 29.60 -2.32 -7.00
C TYR A 136 29.57 -0.89 -7.53
N LYS A 137 30.49 -0.52 -8.42
CA LYS A 137 30.48 0.81 -9.07
C LYS A 137 29.15 1.11 -9.77
N VAL A 138 28.61 0.14 -10.51
CA VAL A 138 27.32 0.28 -11.21
C VAL A 138 26.15 0.61 -10.27
N TYR A 139 26.23 0.22 -8.99
CA TYR A 139 25.21 0.56 -8.00
C TYR A 139 25.47 1.92 -7.35
N LEU A 140 26.73 2.28 -7.11
CA LEU A 140 27.08 3.61 -6.58
C LEU A 140 26.71 4.73 -7.56
N ASP A 141 26.88 4.51 -8.88
CA ASP A 141 26.49 5.46 -9.93
C ASP A 141 24.97 5.76 -9.96
N ARG A 142 24.15 4.98 -9.23
CA ARG A 142 22.70 5.19 -9.12
C ARG A 142 22.29 6.10 -7.97
N PHE A 143 23.21 6.45 -7.06
CA PHE A 143 22.89 7.31 -5.93
C PHE A 143 22.76 8.77 -6.39
N ASP A 144 21.71 9.44 -5.90
CA ASP A 144 21.50 10.86 -6.15
C ASP A 144 22.42 11.72 -5.28
N SER A 145 22.81 11.22 -4.11
CA SER A 145 23.73 11.88 -3.18
C SER A 145 24.42 10.87 -2.28
N ILE A 146 25.74 11.03 -2.10
CA ILE A 146 26.54 10.14 -1.27
C ILE A 146 27.29 10.96 -0.23
N SER A 147 27.15 10.57 1.03
CA SER A 147 28.07 10.97 2.08
C SER A 147 28.61 9.78 2.86
N VAL A 148 29.81 9.97 3.39
CA VAL A 148 30.55 9.02 4.22
C VAL A 148 30.94 9.73 5.51
N ARG A 149 31.30 8.97 6.56
CA ARG A 149 31.66 9.56 7.86
C ARG A 149 33.16 9.78 8.07
N GLU A 150 33.99 9.17 7.23
CA GLU A 150 35.44 9.26 7.32
C GLU A 150 36.02 10.06 6.16
N ASN A 151 37.00 10.92 6.43
CA ASN A 151 37.63 11.74 5.38
C ASN A 151 38.30 10.88 4.31
N TYR A 152 39.07 9.86 4.72
CA TYR A 152 39.75 8.96 3.77
C TYR A 152 38.78 8.17 2.89
N ALA A 153 37.54 7.94 3.34
CA ALA A 153 36.54 7.25 2.55
C ALA A 153 36.11 8.08 1.32
N VAL A 154 36.16 9.42 1.40
CA VAL A 154 35.94 10.32 0.26
C VAL A 154 37.01 10.09 -0.80
N ASP A 155 38.28 10.06 -0.38
CA ASP A 155 39.42 9.86 -1.28
C ASP A 155 39.35 8.47 -1.95
N VAL A 156 39.06 7.42 -1.19
CA VAL A 156 38.92 6.05 -1.71
C VAL A 156 37.81 5.96 -2.77
N LEU A 157 36.64 6.55 -2.52
CA LEU A 157 35.54 6.56 -3.50
C LEU A 157 35.90 7.36 -4.75
N LYS A 158 36.62 8.46 -4.60
CA LYS A 158 37.03 9.29 -5.73
C LYS A 158 38.08 8.60 -6.59
N GLU A 159 39.14 8.07 -5.99
CA GLU A 159 40.28 7.48 -6.69
C GLU A 159 39.95 6.13 -7.34
N TYR A 160 39.30 5.23 -6.60
CA TYR A 160 39.09 3.85 -7.06
C TYR A 160 37.74 3.65 -7.77
N MET A 161 36.70 4.43 -7.42
CA MET A 161 35.35 4.26 -7.98
C MET A 161 34.95 5.37 -8.96
N ASN A 162 35.66 6.52 -8.96
CA ASN A 162 35.26 7.76 -9.64
C ASN A 162 33.88 8.28 -9.18
N VAL A 163 33.61 8.16 -7.88
CA VAL A 163 32.36 8.58 -7.25
C VAL A 163 32.64 9.77 -6.34
N ASN A 164 31.87 10.85 -6.45
CA ASN A 164 31.98 11.98 -5.54
C ASN A 164 31.17 11.69 -4.27
N ALA A 165 31.75 11.99 -3.11
CA ALA A 165 31.11 11.85 -1.81
C ALA A 165 31.49 13.02 -0.91
N ASP A 166 30.57 13.41 -0.03
CA ASP A 166 30.83 14.41 1.02
C ASP A 166 31.14 13.72 2.36
N CYS A 167 31.97 14.33 3.19
CA CYS A 167 32.18 13.86 4.56
C CYS A 167 31.21 14.57 5.52
N VAL A 168 30.43 13.80 6.27
CA VAL A 168 29.45 14.31 7.26
C VAL A 168 29.64 13.64 8.62
N CYS A 169 29.08 14.22 9.69
CA CYS A 169 29.15 13.59 11.01
C CYS A 169 28.28 12.32 11.09
N ASP A 170 28.69 11.39 11.96
CA ASP A 170 27.86 10.23 12.29
C ASP A 170 26.48 10.69 12.81
N PRO A 171 25.38 9.99 12.46
CA PRO A 171 24.04 10.34 12.89
C PRO A 171 23.89 10.53 14.39
N ILE A 172 24.71 9.89 15.22
CA ILE A 172 24.66 10.04 16.68
C ILE A 172 24.73 11.51 17.13
N PHE A 173 25.35 12.40 16.34
CA PHE A 173 25.44 13.83 16.65
C PHE A 173 24.27 14.67 16.09
N LEU A 174 23.49 14.16 15.13
CA LEU A 174 22.50 14.94 14.36
C LEU A 174 21.44 15.64 15.23
N ASN A 175 21.04 15.02 16.32
CA ASN A 175 19.99 15.53 17.21
C ASN A 175 20.50 16.21 18.48
N GLY A 176 21.82 16.23 18.69
CA GLY A 176 22.41 16.54 20.00
C GLY A 176 22.01 15.52 21.08
N VAL A 177 22.34 15.83 22.34
CA VAL A 177 22.15 14.91 23.48
C VAL A 177 20.69 14.67 23.86
N GLY A 178 19.79 15.62 23.57
CA GLY A 178 18.43 15.63 24.11
C GLY A 178 17.61 14.36 23.86
N ILE A 179 17.65 13.81 22.64
CA ILE A 179 16.87 12.59 22.31
C ILE A 179 17.37 11.34 23.03
N PHE A 180 18.64 11.34 23.47
CA PHE A 180 19.22 10.25 24.23
C PHE A 180 19.04 10.46 25.72
N ASP A 181 19.03 11.73 26.16
CA ASP A 181 18.73 12.12 27.53
C ASP A 181 17.31 11.69 27.93
N GLU A 182 16.34 11.93 27.04
CA GLU A 182 14.95 11.51 27.20
C GLU A 182 14.83 9.99 27.39
N LEU A 183 15.61 9.18 26.67
CA LEU A 183 15.59 7.71 26.82
C LEU A 183 16.06 7.24 28.20
N THR A 184 16.87 8.04 28.91
CA THR A 184 17.40 7.63 30.21
C THR A 184 16.32 7.50 31.30
N SER A 185 15.13 8.07 31.10
CA SER A 185 14.01 7.97 32.06
C SER A 185 13.46 6.56 32.21
N ASP A 186 13.57 5.74 31.16
CA ASP A 186 12.99 4.40 31.12
C ASP A 186 13.98 3.32 31.61
N SER A 187 15.18 3.75 32.01
CA SER A 187 16.22 2.84 32.48
C SER A 187 15.96 2.32 33.89
N VAL A 188 16.15 1.02 34.05
CA VAL A 188 16.05 0.31 35.33
C VAL A 188 17.40 0.12 36.02
N LEU A 189 18.50 0.51 35.37
CA LEU A 189 19.85 0.47 35.93
C LEU A 189 19.92 1.25 37.25
N LYS A 190 20.41 0.57 38.29
CA LYS A 190 20.74 1.17 39.58
C LYS A 190 22.17 1.70 39.52
N LEU A 191 22.32 2.98 39.82
CA LEU A 191 23.62 3.65 39.91
C LEU A 191 24.02 3.84 41.38
N PRO A 192 25.32 3.98 41.68
CA PRO A 192 25.79 4.43 43.00
C PRO A 192 25.15 5.77 43.37
N GLU A 193 24.78 5.98 44.65
CA GLU A 193 24.10 7.20 45.12
C GLU A 193 24.91 8.49 44.83
N SER A 194 26.24 8.39 44.86
CA SER A 194 27.16 9.50 44.58
C SER A 194 27.25 9.86 43.09
N ASN A 195 26.79 8.99 42.19
CA ASN A 195 27.10 9.01 40.75
C ASN A 195 28.60 9.11 40.43
N ASN A 196 29.49 8.87 41.40
CA ASN A 196 30.93 9.00 41.21
C ASN A 196 31.56 7.64 40.84
N TYR A 197 31.56 7.29 39.56
CA TYR A 197 32.09 6.03 39.05
C TYR A 197 32.79 6.17 37.69
N VAL A 198 33.67 5.22 37.38
CA VAL A 198 34.23 5.06 36.03
C VAL A 198 33.40 4.05 35.23
N LEU A 199 32.93 4.46 34.05
CA LEU A 199 32.22 3.60 33.12
C LEU A 199 33.21 2.94 32.15
N ASN A 200 33.25 1.62 32.13
CA ASN A 200 34.04 0.85 31.16
C ASN A 200 33.11 0.21 30.13
N PHE A 201 33.11 0.71 28.89
CA PHE A 201 32.35 0.10 27.78
C PHE A 201 33.30 -0.56 26.77
N LEU A 202 33.52 -1.87 26.92
CA LEU A 202 34.49 -2.63 26.14
C LEU A 202 33.81 -3.71 25.27
N LEU A 203 33.99 -3.60 23.96
CA LEU A 203 33.51 -4.54 22.94
C LEU A 203 34.34 -5.83 22.91
N ASP A 204 35.66 -5.72 23.11
CA ASP A 204 36.61 -6.83 23.05
C ASP A 204 37.57 -6.76 24.26
N PRO A 205 37.08 -7.01 25.49
CA PRO A 205 37.87 -6.90 26.73
C PRO A 205 38.97 -7.98 26.80
N ASN A 206 40.09 -7.62 27.43
CA ASN A 206 41.21 -8.52 27.72
C ASN A 206 41.98 -8.01 28.94
N GLU A 207 42.89 -8.82 29.46
CA GLU A 207 43.68 -8.50 30.65
C GLU A 207 44.36 -7.13 30.61
N GLN A 208 44.99 -6.77 29.49
CA GLN A 208 45.64 -5.45 29.33
C GLN A 208 44.64 -4.30 29.45
N LYS A 209 43.49 -4.39 28.78
CA LYS A 209 42.44 -3.36 28.86
C LYS A 209 41.87 -3.23 30.26
N ILE A 210 41.61 -4.35 30.94
CA ILE A 210 41.08 -4.34 32.32
C ILE A 210 42.09 -3.74 33.30
N ASN A 211 43.37 -4.10 33.19
CA ASN A 211 44.42 -3.49 33.99
C ASN A 211 44.55 -1.98 33.71
N GLY A 212 44.37 -1.55 32.46
CA GLY A 212 44.26 -0.13 32.11
C GLY A 212 43.07 0.56 32.77
N CYS A 213 41.88 -0.05 32.76
CA CYS A 213 40.70 0.48 33.45
C CYS A 213 40.91 0.61 34.97
N ARG A 214 41.58 -0.36 35.60
CA ARG A 214 41.93 -0.32 37.03
C ARG A 214 42.87 0.84 37.34
N PHE A 215 43.90 1.03 36.52
CA PHE A 215 44.82 2.15 36.68
C PHE A 215 44.13 3.50 36.53
N VAL A 216 43.24 3.66 35.54
CA VAL A 216 42.45 4.90 35.37
C VAL A 216 41.64 5.21 36.64
N ARG A 217 40.99 4.21 37.24
CA ARG A 217 40.24 4.37 38.50
C ARG A 217 41.13 4.78 39.67
N GLU A 218 42.27 4.10 39.83
CA GLU A 218 43.25 4.40 40.89
C GLU A 218 43.78 5.83 40.75
N LYS A 219 44.17 6.23 39.53
CA LYS A 219 44.68 7.57 39.21
C LYS A 219 43.66 8.67 39.50
N LEU A 220 42.37 8.40 39.28
CA LEU A 220 41.27 9.33 39.54
C LEU A 220 40.77 9.31 41.00
N GLY A 221 41.20 8.34 41.81
CA GLY A 221 40.68 8.14 43.17
C GLY A 221 39.21 7.72 43.21
N ILE A 222 38.73 7.00 42.18
CA ILE A 222 37.33 6.58 42.06
C ILE A 222 37.23 5.06 42.29
N GLU A 223 36.63 4.67 43.42
CA GLU A 223 36.45 3.26 43.77
C GLU A 223 35.34 2.58 42.97
N GLU A 224 34.23 3.27 42.70
CA GLU A 224 33.08 2.67 42.01
C GLU A 224 33.32 2.50 40.50
N LYS A 225 32.80 1.41 39.93
CA LYS A 225 32.87 1.12 38.49
C LYS A 225 31.55 0.56 37.97
N ILE A 226 31.28 0.82 36.70
CA ILE A 226 30.22 0.12 35.96
C ILE A 226 30.82 -0.41 34.67
N ASN A 227 30.73 -1.71 34.46
CA ASN A 227 31.26 -2.36 33.26
C ASN A 227 30.12 -2.75 32.34
N PHE A 228 30.24 -2.40 31.05
CA PHE A 228 29.37 -2.84 29.97
C PHE A 228 30.20 -3.53 28.89
N THR A 229 29.58 -4.50 28.21
CA THR A 229 30.14 -5.11 27.00
C THR A 229 29.13 -5.10 25.86
N ASN A 230 29.56 -5.47 24.66
CA ASN A 230 28.66 -5.56 23.51
C ASN A 230 27.66 -6.72 23.65
N LEU A 231 26.56 -6.65 22.90
CA LEU A 231 25.52 -7.68 22.83
C LEU A 231 25.94 -8.94 22.06
N GLN A 232 27.15 -8.96 21.48
CA GLN A 232 27.73 -10.12 20.78
C GLN A 232 28.82 -10.76 21.62
N ASN A 233 28.97 -12.09 21.51
CA ASN A 233 30.01 -12.85 22.19
C ASN A 233 30.05 -12.61 23.72
N VAL A 234 28.88 -12.40 24.34
CA VAL A 234 28.73 -11.97 25.74
C VAL A 234 29.55 -12.85 26.69
N GLU A 235 29.48 -14.18 26.58
CA GLU A 235 30.22 -15.10 27.46
C GLU A 235 31.73 -14.89 27.40
N ASN A 236 32.30 -14.78 26.19
CA ASN A 236 33.73 -14.56 26.01
C ASN A 236 34.15 -13.18 26.53
N ASN A 237 33.30 -12.18 26.32
CA ASN A 237 33.56 -10.84 26.80
C ASN A 237 33.54 -10.78 28.33
N VAL A 238 32.56 -11.40 28.98
CA VAL A 238 32.48 -11.50 30.46
C VAL A 238 33.74 -12.18 31.02
N ARG A 239 34.22 -13.26 30.40
CA ARG A 239 35.51 -13.88 30.79
C ARG A 239 36.68 -12.89 30.66
N GLY A 240 36.68 -12.07 29.60
CA GLY A 240 37.68 -11.03 29.37
C GLY A 240 37.71 -9.91 30.43
N PHE A 241 36.64 -9.76 31.23
CA PHE A 241 36.59 -8.85 32.39
C PHE A 241 37.21 -9.44 33.67
N MET A 242 37.80 -10.65 33.61
CA MET A 242 38.59 -11.24 34.70
C MET A 242 37.85 -11.36 36.04
N GLY A 243 36.56 -11.69 36.00
CA GLY A 243 35.73 -11.86 37.20
C GLY A 243 35.16 -10.57 37.80
N GLU A 244 35.37 -9.42 37.17
CA GLU A 244 34.65 -8.20 37.53
C GLU A 244 33.18 -8.27 37.08
N ASP A 245 32.27 -7.66 37.86
CA ASP A 245 30.85 -7.56 37.49
C ASP A 245 30.66 -6.80 36.18
N VAL A 246 29.82 -7.33 35.28
CA VAL A 246 29.52 -6.75 33.96
C VAL A 246 28.02 -6.75 33.71
N GLN A 247 27.51 -5.63 33.22
CA GLN A 247 26.15 -5.53 32.70
C GLN A 247 26.06 -6.31 31.38
N VAL A 248 25.32 -7.42 31.40
CA VAL A 248 25.09 -8.28 30.24
C VAL A 248 23.67 -8.11 29.72
N ASN A 249 23.51 -8.06 28.39
CA ASN A 249 22.20 -7.88 27.74
C ASN A 249 21.39 -6.69 28.28
N ALA A 250 22.06 -5.64 28.76
CA ALA A 250 21.42 -4.44 29.29
C ALA A 250 20.65 -3.71 28.19
N GLU A 251 19.57 -3.02 28.56
CA GLU A 251 18.78 -2.26 27.59
C GLU A 251 19.56 -1.03 27.09
N ILE A 252 19.12 -0.45 25.97
CA ILE A 252 19.76 0.74 25.39
C ILE A 252 19.71 1.92 26.37
N GLU A 253 18.57 2.07 27.04
CA GLU A 253 18.32 3.09 28.04
C GLU A 253 19.29 2.99 29.23
N ASP A 254 19.66 1.77 29.64
CA ASP A 254 20.60 1.52 30.74
C ASP A 254 22.02 1.97 30.39
N LEU A 255 22.48 1.66 29.18
CA LEU A 255 23.78 2.11 28.70
C LEU A 255 23.84 3.65 28.65
N LEU A 256 22.79 4.29 28.13
CA LEU A 256 22.71 5.76 28.06
C LEU A 256 22.70 6.41 29.45
N LYS A 257 21.96 5.84 30.42
CA LYS A 257 21.95 6.33 31.80
C LYS A 257 23.33 6.20 32.46
N ALA A 258 24.07 5.13 32.17
CA ALA A 258 25.44 4.97 32.64
C ALA A 258 26.37 6.03 32.03
N TYR A 259 26.29 6.28 30.72
CA TYR A 259 27.07 7.33 30.05
C TYR A 259 26.76 8.73 30.61
N LYS A 260 25.48 9.06 30.80
CA LYS A 260 25.03 10.36 31.31
C LYS A 260 25.58 10.70 32.69
N ASN A 261 25.71 9.72 33.58
CA ASN A 261 26.03 9.95 34.99
C ASN A 261 27.48 9.61 35.37
N ALA A 262 28.25 8.97 34.50
CA ALA A 262 29.66 8.64 34.79
C ALA A 262 30.53 9.88 35.06
N SER A 263 31.54 9.71 35.93
CA SER A 263 32.59 10.70 36.17
C SER A 263 33.68 10.65 35.11
N PHE A 264 33.99 9.46 34.59
CA PHE A 264 34.99 9.24 33.55
C PHE A 264 34.66 7.97 32.75
N ILE A 265 35.07 7.92 31.48
CA ILE A 265 34.73 6.82 30.56
C ILE A 265 35.98 6.17 29.97
N VAL A 266 36.02 4.84 29.98
CA VAL A 266 37.01 4.03 29.25
C VAL A 266 36.29 3.19 28.21
N THR A 267 36.68 3.28 26.94
CA THR A 267 35.99 2.53 25.87
C THR A 267 36.93 2.08 24.76
N ASP A 268 36.60 1.00 24.07
CA ASP A 268 37.25 0.57 22.81
C ASP A 268 36.25 0.57 21.63
N SER A 269 35.13 1.28 21.81
CA SER A 269 34.02 1.36 20.87
C SER A 269 33.97 2.73 20.20
N PHE A 270 33.88 2.76 18.87
CA PHE A 270 33.76 4.01 18.11
C PHE A 270 32.54 4.83 18.54
N HIS A 271 31.37 4.17 18.65
CA HIS A 271 30.16 4.83 19.12
C HIS A 271 30.23 5.11 20.62
N GLY A 272 30.98 4.32 21.40
CA GLY A 272 31.26 4.62 22.80
C GLY A 272 32.04 5.93 22.96
N THR A 273 33.04 6.18 22.11
CA THR A 273 33.76 7.45 22.03
C THR A 273 32.83 8.59 21.63
N CYS A 274 31.94 8.36 20.65
CA CYS A 274 30.95 9.37 20.25
C CYS A 274 29.99 9.74 21.40
N LEU A 275 29.53 8.78 22.19
CA LEU A 275 28.68 9.01 23.36
C LEU A 275 29.42 9.79 24.46
N ALA A 276 30.70 9.52 24.69
CA ALA A 276 31.52 10.27 25.64
C ALA A 276 31.59 11.76 25.26
N LEU A 277 31.82 12.04 23.97
CA LEU A 277 31.77 13.40 23.42
C LEU A 277 30.39 14.03 23.58
N LEU A 278 29.32 13.28 23.27
CA LEU A 278 27.95 13.78 23.28
C LEU A 278 27.43 14.12 24.69
N PHE A 279 27.82 13.35 25.71
CA PHE A 279 27.44 13.58 27.11
C PHE A 279 28.45 14.46 27.88
N ASN A 280 29.44 15.04 27.20
CA ASN A 280 30.50 15.86 27.79
C ASN A 280 31.27 15.14 28.92
N LYS A 281 31.66 13.88 28.70
CA LYS A 281 32.30 13.04 29.73
C LYS A 281 33.78 12.82 29.45
N PRO A 282 34.69 13.17 30.38
CA PRO A 282 36.11 12.92 30.18
C PRO A 282 36.35 11.43 29.94
N PHE A 283 37.24 11.12 29.00
CA PHE A 283 37.36 9.74 28.50
C PHE A 283 38.75 9.38 28.00
N VAL A 284 38.99 8.08 27.87
CA VAL A 284 40.06 7.48 27.08
C VAL A 284 39.50 6.40 26.16
N SER A 285 39.96 6.39 24.91
CA SER A 285 39.61 5.38 23.91
C SER A 285 40.79 4.45 23.66
N PHE A 286 40.59 3.14 23.76
CA PHE A 286 41.57 2.13 23.35
C PHE A 286 41.35 1.79 21.87
N ALA A 287 42.36 1.99 21.03
CA ALA A 287 42.25 1.72 19.60
C ALA A 287 41.93 0.23 19.36
N ASN A 288 40.94 -0.04 18.51
CA ASN A 288 40.49 -1.41 18.25
C ASN A 288 40.73 -1.80 16.79
N LYS A 289 41.92 -2.35 16.52
CA LYS A 289 42.36 -2.85 15.20
C LYS A 289 41.39 -3.83 14.57
N LYS A 290 40.76 -4.70 15.37
CA LYS A 290 39.80 -5.70 14.86
C LYS A 290 38.49 -5.08 14.39
N ARG A 291 38.15 -3.89 14.89
CA ARG A 291 36.85 -3.23 14.67
C ARG A 291 36.94 -1.99 13.79
N GLY A 292 38.13 -1.61 13.32
CA GLY A 292 38.32 -0.45 12.46
C GLY A 292 38.95 0.74 13.20
N GLU A 293 40.28 0.75 13.34
CA GLU A 293 41.05 1.75 14.10
C GLU A 293 41.04 3.15 13.45
N LYS A 294 41.03 3.21 12.11
CA LYS A 294 41.15 4.48 11.37
C LYS A 294 39.93 5.37 11.52
N ARG A 295 38.80 4.77 11.89
CA ARG A 295 37.58 5.51 12.23
C ARG A 295 37.76 6.35 13.50
N PHE A 296 38.47 5.84 14.50
CA PHE A 296 38.78 6.61 15.71
C PHE A 296 39.70 7.78 15.40
N ILE A 297 40.72 7.54 14.56
CA ILE A 297 41.65 8.58 14.09
C ILE A 297 40.87 9.70 13.40
N SER A 298 40.10 9.36 12.36
CA SER A 298 39.30 10.33 11.60
C SER A 298 38.30 11.11 12.47
N LEU A 299 37.77 10.49 13.53
CA LEU A 299 36.88 11.16 14.48
C LEU A 299 37.67 12.16 15.34
N LEU A 300 38.64 11.67 16.12
CA LEU A 300 39.29 12.43 17.18
C LEU A 300 40.25 13.52 16.68
N GLU A 301 40.94 13.30 15.55
CA GLU A 301 41.69 14.37 14.86
C GLU A 301 40.76 15.53 14.49
N GLY A 302 39.54 15.20 14.03
CA GLY A 302 38.52 16.18 13.67
C GLY A 302 37.99 17.01 14.85
N TYR A 303 38.35 16.69 16.09
CA TYR A 303 38.04 17.44 17.31
C TYR A 303 39.30 17.93 18.06
N GLY A 304 40.50 17.58 17.58
CA GLY A 304 41.76 17.85 18.28
C GLY A 304 41.82 17.16 19.65
N LEU A 305 41.47 15.86 19.68
CA LEU A 305 41.47 14.98 20.86
C LEU A 305 42.21 13.67 20.57
N ASP A 306 43.21 13.72 19.70
CA ASP A 306 44.07 12.57 19.36
C ASP A 306 44.81 12.01 20.59
N ASP A 307 45.11 12.87 21.56
CA ASP A 307 45.70 12.50 22.86
C ASP A 307 44.81 11.56 23.69
N ARG A 308 43.51 11.46 23.37
CA ARG A 308 42.55 10.55 24.04
C ARG A 308 42.46 9.17 23.40
N LEU A 309 43.22 8.89 22.34
CA LEU A 309 43.28 7.57 21.69
C LEU A 309 44.60 6.85 21.97
N LEU A 310 44.54 5.68 22.59
CA LEU A 310 45.71 4.85 22.84
C LEU A 310 45.80 3.69 21.84
N PHE A 311 46.85 3.71 21.02
CA PHE A 311 47.20 2.58 20.14
C PHE A 311 47.86 1.42 20.88
N ASN A 312 48.67 1.76 21.89
CA ASN A 312 49.23 0.81 22.84
C ASN A 312 48.64 1.11 24.23
N ILE A 313 47.95 0.14 24.83
CA ILE A 313 47.26 0.29 26.11
C ILE A 313 48.26 0.58 27.23
N ASP A 314 49.49 0.04 27.16
CA ASP A 314 50.53 0.26 28.19
C ASP A 314 50.93 1.74 28.32
N ASN A 315 50.64 2.57 27.31
CA ASN A 315 50.88 4.00 27.41
C ASN A 315 49.96 4.68 28.43
N VAL A 316 48.87 4.04 28.86
CA VAL A 316 47.96 4.58 29.89
C VAL A 316 48.70 4.90 31.19
N TYR A 317 49.73 4.12 31.53
CA TYR A 317 50.51 4.28 32.76
C TYR A 317 51.39 5.53 32.79
N ASN A 318 51.73 6.08 31.62
CA ASN A 318 52.72 7.16 31.48
C ASN A 318 52.18 8.41 30.75
N THR A 319 50.89 8.45 30.41
CA THR A 319 50.29 9.54 29.62
C THR A 319 49.40 10.42 30.48
N GLU A 320 49.99 11.43 31.14
CA GLU A 320 49.26 12.36 32.02
C GLU A 320 48.21 13.21 31.27
N SER A 321 48.41 13.47 29.96
CA SER A 321 47.46 14.25 29.16
C SER A 321 46.05 13.64 29.12
N LEU A 322 45.92 12.32 29.30
CA LEU A 322 44.64 11.60 29.36
C LEU A 322 43.69 12.09 30.46
N PHE A 323 44.24 12.70 31.52
CA PHE A 323 43.49 13.15 32.68
C PHE A 323 43.33 14.67 32.73
N THR A 324 43.88 15.39 31.74
CA THR A 324 43.66 16.83 31.62
C THR A 324 42.20 17.12 31.27
N PRO A 325 41.58 18.18 31.83
CA PRO A 325 40.21 18.55 31.49
C PRO A 325 40.03 18.80 29.99
N ILE A 326 38.93 18.30 29.43
CA ILE A 326 38.56 18.57 28.04
C ILE A 326 37.75 19.87 28.00
N ASP A 327 38.14 20.78 27.11
CA ASP A 327 37.38 22.01 26.82
C ASP A 327 36.12 21.68 26.01
N TYR A 328 35.06 21.26 26.71
CA TYR A 328 33.79 20.90 26.09
C TYR A 328 33.07 22.07 25.44
N GLU A 329 33.38 23.31 25.78
CA GLU A 329 32.81 24.46 25.07
C GLU A 329 33.32 24.49 23.63
N ARG A 330 34.66 24.38 23.46
CA ARG A 330 35.28 24.23 22.13
C ARG A 330 34.77 23.00 21.40
N ILE A 331 34.71 21.84 22.05
CA ILE A 331 34.25 20.59 21.42
C ILE A 331 32.79 20.68 20.99
N ASN A 332 31.89 21.21 21.82
CA ASN A 332 30.48 21.35 21.48
C ASN A 332 30.26 22.32 20.33
N ASN A 333 31.05 23.39 20.21
CA ASN A 333 31.02 24.27 19.04
C ASN A 333 31.35 23.51 17.74
N ILE A 334 32.39 22.66 17.76
CA ILE A 334 32.74 21.82 16.60
C ILE A 334 31.65 20.80 16.29
N ILE A 335 31.10 20.13 17.33
CA ILE A 335 29.98 19.19 17.16
C ILE A 335 28.77 19.91 16.54
N ASP A 336 28.45 21.11 17.01
CA ASP A 336 27.31 21.89 16.52
C ASP A 336 27.48 22.33 15.08
N GLU A 337 28.68 22.75 14.68
CA GLU A 337 28.99 23.05 13.28
C GLU A 337 28.84 21.82 12.39
N LYS A 338 29.48 20.70 12.75
CA LYS A 338 29.40 19.45 11.98
C LYS A 338 27.98 18.90 11.91
N ARG A 339 27.20 19.01 13.00
CA ARG A 339 25.78 18.67 13.07
C ARG A 339 24.96 19.51 12.09
N LYS A 340 25.16 20.83 12.07
CA LYS A 340 24.47 21.73 11.12
C LYS A 340 24.79 21.36 9.69
N VAL A 341 26.06 21.10 9.37
CA VAL A 341 26.50 20.66 8.04
C VAL A 341 25.83 19.33 7.67
N GLY A 342 25.88 18.32 8.54
CA GLY A 342 25.25 17.02 8.29
C GLY A 342 23.72 17.11 8.12
N ALA A 343 23.05 17.89 8.95
CA ALA A 343 21.60 18.09 8.86
C ALA A 343 21.20 18.82 7.56
N VAL A 344 21.90 19.91 7.20
CA VAL A 344 21.66 20.65 5.95
C VAL A 344 21.97 19.78 4.73
N TRP A 345 23.06 19.00 4.79
CA TRP A 345 23.40 18.05 3.75
C TRP A 345 22.28 17.02 3.57
N LEU A 346 21.78 16.44 4.66
CA LEU A 346 20.69 15.46 4.62
C LEU A 346 19.39 16.07 4.11
N GLU A 347 19.03 17.29 4.54
CA GLU A 347 17.87 18.03 4.01
C GLU A 347 18.00 18.21 2.48
N ASN A 348 19.16 18.65 1.99
CA ASN A 348 19.40 18.80 0.55
C ASN A 348 19.38 17.47 -0.20
N ALA A 349 20.05 16.44 0.33
CA ALA A 349 20.11 15.11 -0.25
C ALA A 349 18.72 14.47 -0.33
N LEU A 350 17.79 14.82 0.56
CA LEU A 350 16.40 14.37 0.54
C LEU A 350 15.43 15.35 -0.15
N ASP A 351 15.92 16.40 -0.81
CA ASP A 351 15.12 17.49 -1.43
C ASP A 351 14.20 18.24 -0.47
N ILE A 352 14.53 18.24 0.82
CA ILE A 352 13.84 18.96 1.90
C ILE A 352 14.35 20.40 1.97
N LYS A 353 14.47 21.09 0.82
CA LYS A 353 14.82 22.52 0.83
C LYS A 353 13.70 23.40 1.38
N TYR A 354 12.47 22.89 1.37
CA TYR A 354 11.28 23.66 1.70
C TYR A 354 10.34 22.91 2.65
N LYS A 355 10.21 23.42 3.88
CA LYS A 355 9.24 22.95 4.89
C LYS A 355 7.87 23.49 4.54
N THR A 356 7.26 22.87 3.54
CA THR A 356 5.96 23.28 2.99
C THR A 356 4.99 22.11 3.00
N VAL A 357 3.69 22.42 2.95
CA VAL A 357 2.61 21.42 2.91
C VAL A 357 2.73 20.42 1.75
N ALA A 358 3.39 20.79 0.65
CA ALA A 358 3.61 19.89 -0.49
C ALA A 358 4.69 18.82 -0.21
N ASN A 359 5.61 19.07 0.72
CA ASN A 359 6.77 18.21 1.00
C ASN A 359 6.70 17.52 2.37
N SER A 360 5.51 17.37 2.97
CA SER A 360 5.36 16.88 4.36
C SER A 360 4.43 15.67 4.50
N ASN A 361 4.26 14.88 3.43
CA ASN A 361 3.44 13.66 3.39
C ASN A 361 2.07 13.81 4.08
N ILE A 362 1.41 14.92 3.79
CA ILE A 362 0.12 15.23 4.40
C ILE A 362 -0.98 14.69 3.48
N LEU A 363 -1.88 13.89 4.05
CA LEU A 363 -3.15 13.55 3.38
C LEU A 363 -4.02 14.82 3.27
N CYS A 364 -3.82 15.56 2.19
CA CYS A 364 -4.42 16.88 2.01
C CYS A 364 -5.93 16.80 1.79
N THR A 365 -6.69 17.54 2.61
CA THR A 365 -8.15 17.67 2.49
C THR A 365 -8.59 18.72 1.45
N GLY A 366 -7.67 19.49 0.88
CA GLY A 366 -7.97 20.56 -0.08
C GLY A 366 -8.64 21.81 0.51
N CYS A 367 -8.53 22.04 1.82
CA CYS A 367 -9.18 23.19 2.50
C CYS A 367 -8.66 24.58 2.07
N SER A 368 -7.59 24.66 1.28
CA SER A 368 -6.99 25.90 0.74
C SER A 368 -6.45 26.91 1.76
N ALA A 369 -6.41 26.57 3.06
CA ALA A 369 -5.87 27.47 4.10
C ALA A 369 -4.40 27.85 3.85
N CYS A 370 -3.59 26.90 3.37
CA CYS A 370 -2.18 27.10 3.04
C CYS A 370 -1.98 28.11 1.89
N GLN A 371 -2.85 28.10 0.88
CA GLN A 371 -2.86 29.08 -0.20
C GLN A 371 -3.19 30.47 0.34
N ALA A 372 -4.28 30.58 1.11
CA ALA A 372 -4.75 31.86 1.64
C ALA A 372 -3.74 32.53 2.59
N ILE A 373 -3.05 31.74 3.41
CA ILE A 373 -2.09 32.27 4.40
C ILE A 373 -0.70 32.59 3.81
N CYS A 374 -0.41 32.17 2.58
CA CYS A 374 0.91 32.32 1.99
C CYS A 374 1.20 33.80 1.69
N PRO A 375 2.16 34.46 2.38
CA PRO A 375 2.37 35.90 2.25
C PRO A 375 2.95 36.28 0.87
N THR A 376 3.66 35.37 0.22
CA THR A 376 4.27 35.60 -1.10
C THR A 376 3.44 35.03 -2.25
N LYS A 377 2.24 34.49 -1.96
CA LYS A 377 1.40 33.78 -2.94
C LYS A 377 2.17 32.69 -3.72
N ALA A 378 3.13 32.05 -3.05
CA ALA A 378 3.90 30.95 -3.59
C ALA A 378 3.08 29.65 -3.71
N ILE A 379 1.93 29.55 -3.04
CA ILE A 379 1.11 28.33 -3.02
C ILE A 379 -0.12 28.54 -3.90
N LYS A 380 -0.39 27.58 -4.79
CA LYS A 380 -1.62 27.48 -5.59
C LYS A 380 -2.27 26.12 -5.38
N MET A 381 -3.59 26.04 -5.44
CA MET A 381 -4.28 24.76 -5.45
C MET A 381 -4.40 24.25 -6.89
N GLN A 382 -3.98 23.02 -7.15
CA GLN A 382 -4.05 22.37 -8.47
C GLN A 382 -4.57 20.94 -8.34
N LYS A 383 -5.22 20.43 -9.39
CA LYS A 383 -5.71 19.04 -9.42
C LYS A 383 -4.52 18.09 -9.51
N ASN A 384 -4.48 17.05 -8.68
CA ASN A 384 -3.56 15.90 -8.85
C ASN A 384 -4.09 14.94 -9.93
N ASP A 385 -3.39 13.82 -10.14
CA ASP A 385 -3.74 12.80 -11.16
C ASP A 385 -5.14 12.19 -10.95
N GLU A 386 -5.65 12.23 -9.72
CA GLU A 386 -6.99 11.76 -9.36
C GLU A 386 -8.06 12.86 -9.46
N GLY A 387 -7.65 14.09 -9.78
CA GLY A 387 -8.52 15.25 -9.95
C GLY A 387 -8.79 16.08 -8.69
N PHE A 388 -8.17 15.76 -7.54
CA PHE A 388 -8.36 16.48 -6.29
C PHE A 388 -7.42 17.68 -6.18
N LEU A 389 -7.93 18.80 -5.66
CA LEU A 389 -7.15 20.01 -5.40
C LEU A 389 -6.18 19.79 -4.24
N VAL A 390 -4.89 19.88 -4.56
CA VAL A 390 -3.76 19.81 -3.63
C VAL A 390 -2.87 21.05 -3.78
N PRO A 391 -2.13 21.45 -2.73
CA PRO A 391 -1.24 22.60 -2.82
C PRO A 391 0.02 22.28 -3.65
N VAL A 392 0.31 23.13 -4.63
CA VAL A 392 1.56 23.15 -5.39
C VAL A 392 2.30 24.44 -5.04
N VAL A 393 3.60 24.32 -4.78
CA VAL A 393 4.44 25.44 -4.34
C VAL A 393 5.35 25.89 -5.48
N ASP A 394 5.31 27.17 -5.78
CA ASP A 394 6.31 27.89 -6.57
C ASP A 394 7.49 28.22 -5.64
N TYR A 395 8.56 27.45 -5.75
CA TYR A 395 9.70 27.53 -4.85
C TYR A 395 10.54 28.80 -5.05
N ASP A 396 10.48 29.43 -6.22
CA ASP A 396 11.15 30.70 -6.48
C ASP A 396 10.49 31.86 -5.70
N LYS A 397 9.17 31.75 -5.45
CA LYS A 397 8.43 32.70 -4.60
C LYS A 397 8.43 32.32 -3.12
N CYS A 398 8.77 31.07 -2.79
CA CYS A 398 8.67 30.55 -1.44
C CYS A 398 9.84 31.03 -0.58
N LYS A 399 9.54 31.80 0.48
CA LYS A 399 10.54 32.23 1.47
C LYS A 399 10.79 31.19 2.58
N ASN A 400 10.34 29.94 2.38
CA ASN A 400 10.46 28.84 3.34
C ASN A 400 10.02 29.17 4.79
N CYS A 401 8.99 30.02 4.96
CA CYS A 401 8.58 30.52 6.27
C CYS A 401 7.84 29.50 7.17
N GLY A 402 7.51 28.30 6.66
CA GLY A 402 6.81 27.25 7.41
C GLY A 402 5.35 27.54 7.78
N LEU A 403 4.80 28.74 7.49
CA LEU A 403 3.45 29.13 7.89
C LEU A 403 2.36 28.19 7.36
N CYS A 404 2.51 27.71 6.12
CA CYS A 404 1.55 26.76 5.53
C CYS A 404 1.45 25.45 6.33
N LEU A 405 2.56 24.97 6.90
CA LEU A 405 2.57 23.79 7.75
C LEU A 405 2.00 24.08 9.14
N LYS A 406 2.45 25.18 9.77
CA LYS A 406 1.97 25.61 11.09
C LYS A 406 0.45 25.79 11.15
N LYS A 407 -0.14 26.17 10.01
CA LYS A 407 -1.59 26.43 9.87
C LYS A 407 -2.33 25.34 9.10
N CYS A 408 -1.66 24.23 8.79
CA CYS A 408 -2.29 23.08 8.16
C CYS A 408 -3.20 22.37 9.18
N ILE A 409 -4.50 22.33 8.88
CA ILE A 409 -5.53 21.72 9.73
C ILE A 409 -5.43 20.21 9.86
N VAL A 410 -4.67 19.56 8.96
CA VAL A 410 -4.40 18.10 9.06
C VAL A 410 -3.24 17.84 10.03
N LYS A 411 -2.19 18.66 9.97
CA LYS A 411 -1.00 18.51 10.82
C LYS A 411 -1.21 19.06 12.24
N ASN A 412 -1.98 20.14 12.35
CA ASN A 412 -2.25 20.83 13.61
C ASN A 412 -3.77 21.03 13.76
N PRO A 413 -4.56 19.96 13.95
CA PRO A 413 -5.99 20.09 14.13
C PRO A 413 -6.32 20.81 15.44
N THR A 414 -7.35 21.66 15.40
CA THR A 414 -7.83 22.43 16.55
C THR A 414 -9.30 22.16 16.79
N TYR A 415 -9.71 22.11 18.06
CA TYR A 415 -11.07 21.78 18.47
C TYR A 415 -11.51 22.71 19.61
N ASP A 416 -12.27 23.75 19.26
CA ASP A 416 -12.73 24.76 20.22
C ASP A 416 -14.15 24.49 20.75
N ASN A 417 -14.87 23.57 20.12
CA ASN A 417 -16.29 23.33 20.35
C ASN A 417 -16.54 22.20 21.36
N LYS A 418 -17.80 22.11 21.83
CA LYS A 418 -18.25 21.05 22.74
C LYS A 418 -18.09 19.66 22.10
N SER A 419 -17.61 18.70 22.88
CA SER A 419 -17.59 17.28 22.51
C SER A 419 -18.98 16.63 22.57
N THR A 420 -19.90 17.24 23.34
CA THR A 420 -21.30 16.82 23.49
C THR A 420 -22.24 17.98 23.14
N PRO A 421 -22.40 18.32 21.84
CA PRO A 421 -23.29 19.40 21.42
C PRO A 421 -24.76 19.05 21.68
N ASN A 422 -25.59 20.07 21.88
CA ASN A 422 -27.05 19.91 21.88
C ASN A 422 -27.49 19.47 20.47
N CYS A 423 -28.42 18.53 20.42
CA CYS A 423 -28.88 17.93 19.17
C CYS A 423 -30.35 18.23 18.98
N TYR A 424 -30.72 18.68 17.78
CA TYR A 424 -32.10 19.01 17.44
C TYR A 424 -32.48 18.36 16.11
N SER A 425 -33.76 18.01 15.99
CA SER A 425 -34.41 17.72 14.72
C SER A 425 -35.10 18.99 14.22
N LEU A 426 -34.97 19.31 12.91
CA LEU A 426 -35.51 20.53 12.33
C LEU A 426 -36.23 20.26 11.00
N MET A 427 -37.47 20.73 10.91
CA MET A 427 -38.30 20.81 9.70
C MET A 427 -38.72 22.25 9.44
N ALA A 428 -38.25 22.83 8.34
CA ALA A 428 -38.78 24.08 7.80
C ALA A 428 -40.18 23.88 7.17
N ASP A 429 -40.73 24.93 6.57
CA ASP A 429 -41.97 24.81 5.79
C ASP A 429 -41.81 23.85 4.60
N THR A 430 -42.93 23.30 4.13
CA THR A 430 -42.92 22.26 3.10
C THR A 430 -42.30 22.75 1.80
N GLU A 431 -42.55 24.01 1.40
CA GLU A 431 -42.02 24.56 0.14
C GLU A 431 -40.49 24.65 0.19
N LEU A 432 -39.95 25.19 1.29
CA LEU A 432 -38.52 25.31 1.51
C LEU A 432 -37.84 23.94 1.63
N ARG A 433 -38.49 22.99 2.31
CA ARG A 433 -38.01 21.62 2.42
C ARG A 433 -37.91 20.95 1.06
N MET A 434 -38.90 21.08 0.19
CA MET A 434 -38.86 20.47 -1.14
C MET A 434 -37.76 21.06 -2.03
N LYS A 435 -37.37 22.32 -1.81
CA LYS A 435 -36.22 22.98 -2.47
C LYS A 435 -34.86 22.70 -1.80
N SER A 436 -34.84 21.89 -0.74
CA SER A 436 -33.64 21.59 0.07
C SER A 436 -33.34 20.09 0.09
N SER A 437 -32.08 19.71 0.34
CA SER A 437 -31.68 18.29 0.40
C SER A 437 -32.32 17.51 1.57
N SER A 438 -32.62 18.21 2.67
CA SER A 438 -33.11 17.63 3.93
C SER A 438 -34.28 18.42 4.49
N GLY A 439 -34.32 18.69 5.80
CA GLY A 439 -35.36 19.51 6.46
C GLY A 439 -35.21 21.02 6.34
N GLY A 440 -34.27 21.53 5.54
CA GLY A 440 -34.17 22.96 5.21
C GLY A 440 -33.29 23.81 6.14
N ALA A 441 -32.53 23.21 7.06
CA ALA A 441 -31.75 23.94 8.07
C ALA A 441 -30.78 24.99 7.48
N PHE A 442 -30.06 24.66 6.39
CA PHE A 442 -29.19 25.63 5.72
C PHE A 442 -29.96 26.90 5.30
N SER A 443 -31.09 26.72 4.64
CA SER A 443 -31.89 27.83 4.13
C SER A 443 -32.40 28.71 5.27
N VAL A 444 -32.84 28.10 6.38
CA VAL A 444 -33.29 28.82 7.59
C VAL A 444 -32.20 29.76 8.12
N PHE A 445 -30.97 29.26 8.28
CA PHE A 445 -29.86 30.09 8.76
C PHE A 445 -29.42 31.14 7.74
N ALA A 446 -29.38 30.78 6.45
CA ALA A 446 -28.96 31.69 5.39
C ALA A 446 -29.95 32.84 5.18
N GLU A 447 -31.26 32.56 5.18
CA GLU A 447 -32.30 33.57 5.04
C GLU A 447 -32.29 34.56 6.18
N TYR A 448 -32.13 34.09 7.42
CA TYR A 448 -31.98 34.96 8.58
C TYR A 448 -30.82 35.95 8.42
N ILE A 449 -29.66 35.47 7.98
CA ILE A 449 -28.47 36.32 7.80
C ILE A 449 -28.68 37.38 6.71
N ILE A 450 -29.29 36.99 5.58
CA ILE A 450 -29.63 37.93 4.51
C ILE A 450 -30.68 38.96 4.97
N ASP A 451 -31.65 38.54 5.79
CA ASP A 451 -32.67 39.45 6.36
C ASP A 451 -32.07 40.49 7.32
N GLN A 452 -30.91 40.20 7.91
CA GLN A 452 -30.13 41.17 8.69
C GLN A 452 -29.18 42.02 7.83
N GLY A 453 -29.28 41.94 6.49
CA GLY A 453 -28.39 42.64 5.55
C GLY A 453 -27.00 42.01 5.41
N GLY A 454 -26.81 40.77 5.90
CA GLY A 454 -25.54 40.07 5.88
C GLY A 454 -25.24 39.30 4.58
N PHE A 455 -24.10 38.62 4.59
CA PHE A 455 -23.56 37.87 3.46
C PHE A 455 -23.52 36.37 3.77
N VAL A 456 -23.87 35.54 2.80
CA VAL A 456 -23.83 34.07 2.93
C VAL A 456 -22.84 33.52 1.92
N CYS A 457 -21.91 32.71 2.39
CA CYS A 457 -20.95 32.00 1.59
C CYS A 457 -21.22 30.49 1.60
N GLY A 458 -21.22 29.87 0.42
CA GLY A 458 -21.44 28.43 0.28
C GLY A 458 -21.08 27.90 -1.10
N ALA A 459 -21.25 26.60 -1.31
CA ALA A 459 -20.90 25.94 -2.56
C ALA A 459 -21.97 26.11 -3.65
N ALA A 460 -21.55 26.50 -4.85
CA ALA A 460 -22.35 26.66 -6.06
C ALA A 460 -21.72 25.91 -7.25
N TYR A 461 -22.55 25.57 -8.23
CA TYR A 461 -22.06 25.08 -9.53
C TYR A 461 -21.58 26.24 -10.40
N THR A 462 -20.53 26.02 -11.18
CA THR A 462 -20.18 26.84 -12.34
C THR A 462 -21.03 26.45 -13.54
N GLU A 463 -20.92 27.17 -14.65
CA GLU A 463 -21.56 26.82 -15.93
C GLU A 463 -21.15 25.43 -16.44
N LYS A 464 -19.98 24.93 -16.05
CA LYS A 464 -19.49 23.58 -16.38
C LYS A 464 -19.81 22.54 -15.31
N PHE A 465 -20.61 22.89 -14.30
CA PHE A 465 -20.93 22.04 -13.15
C PHE A 465 -19.73 21.62 -12.29
N GLU A 466 -18.61 22.35 -12.38
CA GLU A 466 -17.60 22.32 -11.32
C GLU A 466 -18.15 23.02 -10.08
N VAL A 467 -17.63 22.69 -8.89
CA VAL A 467 -18.12 23.28 -7.63
C VAL A 467 -17.15 24.33 -7.13
N LYS A 468 -17.65 25.52 -6.78
CA LYS A 468 -16.86 26.60 -6.17
C LYS A 468 -17.62 27.26 -5.04
N HIS A 469 -16.92 27.82 -4.07
CA HIS A 469 -17.54 28.69 -3.08
C HIS A 469 -17.80 30.08 -3.67
N ILE A 470 -18.98 30.64 -3.41
CA ILE A 470 -19.35 32.01 -3.79
C ILE A 470 -19.97 32.71 -2.59
N ILE A 471 -19.99 34.04 -2.63
CA ILE A 471 -20.65 34.91 -1.63
C ILE A 471 -21.89 35.54 -2.28
N ILE A 472 -23.01 35.51 -1.57
CA ILE A 472 -24.27 36.16 -1.96
C ILE A 472 -24.77 37.05 -0.81
N ASN A 473 -25.60 38.04 -1.12
CA ASN A 473 -26.29 38.89 -0.13
C ASN A 473 -27.75 39.17 -0.49
N LYS A 474 -28.31 38.39 -1.42
CA LYS A 474 -29.67 38.55 -1.94
C LYS A 474 -30.41 37.22 -1.91
N LYS A 475 -31.69 37.24 -1.50
CA LYS A 475 -32.51 36.02 -1.34
C LYS A 475 -32.72 35.29 -2.66
N GLU A 476 -32.79 36.01 -3.78
CA GLU A 476 -32.99 35.46 -5.12
C GLU A 476 -31.84 34.54 -5.54
N GLU A 477 -30.64 34.78 -5.01
CA GLU A 477 -29.43 34.02 -5.33
C GLU A 477 -29.25 32.79 -4.44
N LEU A 478 -30.04 32.62 -3.38
CA LEU A 478 -29.88 31.54 -2.41
C LEU A 478 -30.07 30.15 -3.05
N SER A 479 -30.86 30.08 -4.14
CA SER A 479 -31.02 28.88 -4.96
C SER A 479 -29.69 28.33 -5.49
N LYS A 480 -28.68 29.18 -5.76
CA LYS A 480 -27.34 28.77 -6.21
C LYS A 480 -26.61 27.96 -5.14
N LEU A 481 -26.84 28.26 -3.86
CA LEU A 481 -26.19 27.63 -2.71
C LEU A 481 -26.95 26.40 -2.19
N ARG A 482 -28.28 26.34 -2.42
CA ARG A 482 -29.12 25.19 -2.03
C ARG A 482 -28.73 23.92 -2.79
N GLY A 483 -29.09 22.78 -2.21
CA GLY A 483 -28.81 21.45 -2.75
C GLY A 483 -27.39 20.96 -2.48
N SER A 484 -27.27 19.64 -2.33
CA SER A 484 -26.00 18.97 -2.03
C SER A 484 -25.14 18.83 -3.29
N LYS A 485 -23.86 19.15 -3.17
CA LYS A 485 -22.85 19.05 -4.24
C LYS A 485 -21.77 18.08 -3.76
N TYR A 486 -21.58 16.98 -4.49
CA TYR A 486 -20.78 15.85 -4.03
C TYR A 486 -19.31 15.89 -4.49
N MET A 487 -18.99 16.79 -5.42
CA MET A 487 -17.61 17.07 -5.84
C MET A 487 -16.94 18.08 -4.91
N GLN A 488 -15.61 18.01 -4.82
CA GLN A 488 -14.79 18.98 -4.10
C GLN A 488 -15.03 20.41 -4.63
N SER A 489 -15.30 21.34 -3.71
CA SER A 489 -15.43 22.76 -4.07
C SER A 489 -14.11 23.50 -4.01
N GLU A 490 -13.88 24.37 -5.00
CA GLU A 490 -12.76 25.30 -5.01
C GLU A 490 -13.04 26.51 -4.10
N ILE A 491 -12.12 26.83 -3.19
CA ILE A 491 -12.22 28.01 -2.31
C ILE A 491 -11.73 29.28 -3.01
N GLY A 492 -10.65 29.21 -3.81
CA GLY A 492 -10.07 30.38 -4.47
C GLY A 492 -9.72 31.51 -3.49
N ASN A 493 -10.24 32.71 -3.76
CA ASN A 493 -9.99 33.91 -2.93
C ASN A 493 -11.03 34.12 -1.81
N ILE A 494 -11.98 33.21 -1.63
CA ILE A 494 -13.13 33.42 -0.74
C ILE A 494 -12.71 33.72 0.70
N TYR A 495 -11.68 33.04 1.24
CA TYR A 495 -11.22 33.33 2.60
C TYR A 495 -10.75 34.78 2.78
N PHE A 496 -10.09 35.35 1.77
CA PHE A 496 -9.66 36.75 1.77
C PHE A 496 -10.87 37.69 1.70
N GLU A 497 -11.85 37.40 0.84
CA GLU A 497 -13.07 38.21 0.70
C GLU A 497 -13.91 38.21 1.98
N ILE A 498 -14.06 37.05 2.62
CA ILE A 498 -14.72 36.95 3.93
C ILE A 498 -13.99 37.79 4.97
N LYS A 499 -12.66 37.71 5.05
CA LYS A 499 -11.90 38.53 6.01
C LYS A 499 -12.16 40.03 5.78
N LYS A 500 -12.20 40.49 4.52
CA LYS A 500 -12.50 41.88 4.18
C LYS A 500 -13.90 42.30 4.64
N LEU A 501 -14.91 41.46 4.43
CA LEU A 501 -16.28 41.72 4.92
C LEU A 501 -16.30 41.82 6.46
N LEU A 502 -15.62 40.89 7.14
CA LEU A 502 -15.57 40.88 8.60
C LEU A 502 -14.85 42.11 9.17
N GLU A 503 -13.77 42.56 8.53
CA GLU A 503 -13.04 43.78 8.91
C GLU A 503 -13.85 45.05 8.64
N ASN A 504 -14.79 45.01 7.68
CA ASN A 504 -15.78 46.06 7.46
C ASN A 504 -17.00 45.94 8.40
N ASN A 505 -16.95 45.09 9.41
CA ASN A 505 -18.01 44.82 10.38
C ASN A 505 -19.31 44.27 9.76
N GLU A 506 -19.23 43.64 8.59
CA GLU A 506 -20.37 42.99 7.94
C GLU A 506 -20.71 41.66 8.62
N LEU A 507 -21.99 41.31 8.68
CA LEU A 507 -22.44 40.01 9.18
C LEU A 507 -22.25 38.93 8.11
N VAL A 508 -21.58 37.83 8.44
CA VAL A 508 -21.26 36.76 7.51
C VAL A 508 -21.68 35.41 8.04
N LEU A 509 -22.28 34.58 7.19
CA LEU A 509 -22.43 33.13 7.38
C LEU A 509 -21.55 32.38 6.37
N PHE A 510 -20.58 31.62 6.87
CA PHE A 510 -19.76 30.73 6.04
C PHE A 510 -20.21 29.27 6.20
N THR A 511 -20.62 28.64 5.11
CA THR A 511 -21.03 27.23 5.10
C THR A 511 -20.10 26.37 4.25
N GLY A 512 -19.83 25.15 4.70
CA GLY A 512 -18.94 24.25 3.99
C GLY A 512 -18.70 22.92 4.68
N MET A 513 -17.75 22.16 4.14
CA MET A 513 -17.29 20.95 4.80
C MET A 513 -16.53 21.29 6.10
N PRO A 514 -16.47 20.37 7.07
CA PRO A 514 -15.77 20.63 8.33
C PRO A 514 -14.30 21.02 8.13
N CYS A 515 -13.60 20.42 7.16
CA CYS A 515 -12.23 20.79 6.82
C CYS A 515 -12.09 22.20 6.24
N GLN A 516 -13.13 22.72 5.57
CA GLN A 516 -13.16 24.10 5.06
C GLN A 516 -13.45 25.09 6.18
N ILE A 517 -14.34 24.76 7.12
CA ILE A 517 -14.54 25.57 8.33
C ILE A 517 -13.25 25.66 9.14
N ALA A 518 -12.58 24.53 9.39
CA ALA A 518 -11.27 24.50 10.04
C ALA A 518 -10.27 25.37 9.26
N GLY A 519 -10.31 25.30 7.92
CA GLY A 519 -9.44 26.06 7.02
C GLY A 519 -9.60 27.58 7.14
N ILE A 520 -10.84 28.09 7.12
CA ILE A 520 -11.09 29.53 7.28
C ILE A 520 -10.73 30.01 8.70
N GLN A 521 -11.03 29.22 9.73
CA GLN A 521 -10.65 29.54 11.12
C GLN A 521 -9.12 29.62 11.27
N ALA A 522 -8.39 28.65 10.70
CA ALA A 522 -6.93 28.65 10.70
C ALA A 522 -6.33 29.88 9.97
N TYR A 523 -6.94 30.27 8.84
CA TYR A 523 -6.55 31.47 8.09
C TYR A 523 -6.81 32.76 8.87
N LEU A 524 -8.00 32.92 9.45
CA LEU A 524 -8.40 34.10 10.20
C LEU A 524 -7.56 34.29 11.48
N GLY A 525 -7.20 33.19 12.15
CA GLY A 525 -6.31 33.17 13.30
C GLY A 525 -6.87 33.82 14.58
N LYS A 526 -8.11 34.31 14.57
CA LYS A 526 -8.86 34.83 15.71
C LYS A 526 -10.36 34.63 15.50
N LYS A 527 -11.14 34.71 16.59
CA LYS A 527 -12.61 34.67 16.54
C LYS A 527 -13.18 36.04 16.15
N TYR A 528 -14.26 36.04 15.37
CA TYR A 528 -15.00 37.22 14.95
C TYR A 528 -16.44 37.10 15.44
N ASN A 529 -16.99 38.14 16.08
CA ASN A 529 -18.37 38.12 16.56
C ASN A 529 -19.38 38.17 15.40
N ASN A 530 -19.02 38.78 14.29
CA ASN A 530 -19.81 38.90 13.06
C ASN A 530 -19.63 37.74 12.05
N LEU A 531 -18.95 36.64 12.40
CA LEU A 531 -18.84 35.44 11.55
C LEU A 531 -19.56 34.22 12.13
N TYR A 532 -20.68 33.80 11.57
CA TYR A 532 -21.26 32.48 11.85
C TYR A 532 -20.70 31.42 10.91
N THR A 533 -20.51 30.20 11.42
CA THR A 533 -20.02 29.05 10.66
C THR A 533 -20.97 27.86 10.76
N VAL A 534 -21.31 27.25 9.62
CA VAL A 534 -22.14 26.03 9.56
C VAL A 534 -21.39 24.94 8.80
N ASP A 535 -21.03 23.86 9.50
CA ASP A 535 -20.43 22.69 8.86
C ASP A 535 -21.44 21.59 8.53
N LEU A 536 -21.11 20.75 7.56
CA LEU A 536 -21.95 19.63 7.13
C LEU A 536 -21.52 18.30 7.79
N LEU A 537 -22.49 17.43 8.08
CA LEU A 537 -22.22 16.00 8.27
C LEU A 537 -21.67 15.42 6.95
N CYS A 538 -20.34 15.29 6.91
CA CYS A 538 -19.61 15.05 5.68
C CYS A 538 -19.25 13.57 5.55
N HIS A 539 -19.68 12.95 4.44
CA HIS A 539 -19.28 11.60 4.07
C HIS A 539 -17.92 11.58 3.33
N GLY A 540 -17.46 12.74 2.83
CA GLY A 540 -16.24 12.92 2.04
C GLY A 540 -16.52 13.66 0.73
N MET A 541 -15.51 13.82 -0.11
CA MET A 541 -15.63 14.47 -1.42
C MET A 541 -15.11 13.57 -2.54
N THR A 542 -15.71 13.67 -3.72
CA THR A 542 -15.15 13.13 -4.97
C THR A 542 -14.55 14.23 -5.83
N SER A 543 -13.75 13.88 -6.84
CA SER A 543 -13.10 14.87 -7.69
C SER A 543 -13.98 15.30 -8.85
N SER A 544 -13.68 16.47 -9.42
CA SER A 544 -14.35 16.91 -10.66
C SER A 544 -14.03 15.97 -11.83
N THR A 545 -12.83 15.38 -11.88
CA THR A 545 -12.44 14.41 -12.92
C THR A 545 -13.31 13.15 -12.90
N VAL A 546 -13.66 12.64 -11.72
CA VAL A 546 -14.62 11.53 -11.58
C VAL A 546 -15.98 11.93 -12.15
N PHE A 547 -16.45 13.15 -11.86
CA PHE A 547 -17.71 13.64 -12.42
C PHE A 547 -17.65 13.83 -13.93
N GLU A 548 -16.54 14.32 -14.49
CA GLU A 548 -16.35 14.42 -15.94
C GLU A 548 -16.42 13.05 -16.63
N LYS A 549 -15.81 12.02 -16.02
CA LYS A 549 -15.92 10.64 -16.51
C LYS A 549 -17.36 10.14 -16.45
N TYR A 550 -18.07 10.39 -15.35
CA TYR A 550 -19.49 10.06 -15.23
C TYR A 550 -20.35 10.80 -16.27
N ARG A 551 -20.08 12.09 -16.52
CA ARG A 551 -20.77 12.88 -17.54
C ARG A 551 -20.55 12.26 -18.93
N LYS A 552 -19.31 11.88 -19.24
CA LYS A 552 -18.95 11.29 -20.52
C LYS A 552 -19.62 9.92 -20.72
N ASP A 553 -19.44 9.02 -19.76
CA ASP A 553 -19.78 7.60 -19.93
C ASP A 553 -21.28 7.35 -19.67
N VAL A 554 -21.87 7.99 -18.66
CA VAL A 554 -23.25 7.71 -18.21
C VAL A 554 -24.25 8.73 -18.74
N LEU A 555 -23.89 10.02 -18.72
CA LEU A 555 -24.77 11.10 -19.21
C LEU A 555 -24.58 11.40 -20.70
N ALA A 556 -23.81 10.55 -21.42
CA ALA A 556 -23.50 10.67 -22.85
C ALA A 556 -22.93 12.04 -23.26
N ASN A 557 -22.22 12.70 -22.34
CA ASN A 557 -21.64 14.03 -22.49
C ASN A 557 -22.62 15.12 -22.95
N LYS A 558 -23.91 14.96 -22.68
CA LYS A 558 -24.94 15.95 -23.02
C LYS A 558 -24.75 17.25 -22.23
N GLU A 559 -25.13 18.38 -22.81
CA GLU A 559 -25.13 19.67 -22.12
C GLU A 559 -26.19 19.70 -21.01
N ILE A 560 -25.72 19.74 -19.77
CA ILE A 560 -26.57 19.79 -18.58
C ILE A 560 -27.10 21.22 -18.41
N GLU A 561 -28.41 21.34 -18.20
CA GLU A 561 -29.08 22.58 -17.81
C GLU A 561 -29.23 22.65 -16.28
N ARG A 562 -29.58 21.54 -15.64
CA ARG A 562 -29.77 21.44 -14.19
C ARG A 562 -29.37 20.07 -13.67
N LEU A 563 -28.63 20.05 -12.57
CA LEU A 563 -28.17 18.83 -11.90
C LEU A 563 -28.61 18.84 -10.43
N GLU A 564 -29.29 17.77 -10.02
CA GLU A 564 -29.81 17.58 -8.68
C GLU A 564 -29.34 16.24 -8.13
N PHE A 565 -28.37 16.29 -7.22
CA PHE A 565 -28.09 15.16 -6.35
C PHE A 565 -29.02 15.21 -5.13
N LYS A 566 -29.47 14.06 -4.65
CA LYS A 566 -30.54 13.97 -3.64
C LYS A 566 -31.83 14.64 -4.12
N ALA A 567 -32.21 14.40 -5.37
CA ALA A 567 -33.48 14.86 -5.92
C ALA A 567 -34.65 14.12 -5.27
N LYS A 568 -35.57 14.86 -4.64
CA LYS A 568 -36.70 14.27 -3.90
C LYS A 568 -37.79 13.71 -4.79
N GLU A 569 -37.98 14.25 -5.98
CA GLU A 569 -38.96 13.72 -6.93
C GLU A 569 -38.31 12.72 -7.89
N PRO A 570 -38.85 11.49 -8.04
CA PRO A 570 -40.12 10.98 -7.46
C PRO A 570 -40.00 10.17 -6.14
N TRP A 571 -38.83 10.10 -5.50
CA TRP A 571 -38.53 9.11 -4.46
C TRP A 571 -38.79 9.52 -3.00
N GLY A 572 -39.21 10.76 -2.74
CA GLY A 572 -39.27 11.35 -1.40
C GLY A 572 -37.87 11.63 -0.82
N TRP A 573 -37.71 11.58 0.50
CA TRP A 573 -36.43 11.92 1.16
C TRP A 573 -35.31 10.90 0.88
N HIS A 574 -35.65 9.67 0.49
CA HIS A 574 -34.70 8.69 -0.06
C HIS A 574 -34.35 9.05 -1.52
N ALA A 575 -33.56 10.10 -1.67
CA ALA A 575 -33.56 10.94 -2.86
C ALA A 575 -32.46 10.59 -3.90
N GLY A 576 -32.78 10.46 -5.18
CA GLY A 576 -31.90 10.04 -6.30
C GLY A 576 -31.10 11.14 -7.03
N VAL A 577 -30.77 10.89 -8.30
CA VAL A 577 -30.10 11.82 -9.22
C VAL A 577 -31.06 12.22 -10.32
N ASN A 578 -31.22 13.53 -10.53
CA ASN A 578 -31.85 14.07 -11.73
C ASN A 578 -30.84 14.96 -12.48
N ALA A 579 -30.64 14.69 -13.76
CA ALA A 579 -29.96 15.61 -14.68
C ALA A 579 -30.93 15.98 -15.81
N TYR A 580 -31.15 17.28 -15.99
CA TYR A 580 -31.95 17.86 -17.05
C TYR A 580 -31.01 18.44 -18.09
N PHE A 581 -31.25 18.14 -19.35
CA PHE A 581 -30.38 18.53 -20.45
C PHE A 581 -31.05 19.61 -21.31
N LYS A 582 -30.24 20.45 -21.96
CA LYS A 582 -30.74 21.53 -22.82
C LYS A 582 -31.52 21.04 -24.04
N ASP A 583 -31.34 19.78 -24.43
CA ASP A 583 -32.12 19.12 -25.49
C ASP A 583 -33.53 18.70 -25.04
N GLY A 584 -33.90 18.99 -23.79
CA GLY A 584 -35.18 18.64 -23.17
C GLY A 584 -35.24 17.22 -22.60
N SER A 585 -34.22 16.39 -22.81
CA SER A 585 -34.16 15.05 -22.24
C SER A 585 -33.79 15.09 -20.74
N LYS A 586 -34.07 13.99 -20.03
CA LYS A 586 -33.82 13.85 -18.59
C LYS A 586 -33.19 12.51 -18.26
N TYR A 587 -32.16 12.51 -17.43
CA TYR A 587 -31.67 11.34 -16.71
C TYR A 587 -32.24 11.36 -15.28
N SER A 588 -32.77 10.23 -14.82
CA SER A 588 -33.41 10.11 -13.51
C SER A 588 -33.18 8.70 -12.95
N GLN A 589 -32.37 8.57 -11.91
CA GLN A 589 -32.07 7.28 -11.28
C GLN A 589 -32.06 7.39 -9.75
N PRO A 590 -32.59 6.39 -9.02
CA PRO A 590 -32.44 6.35 -7.57
C PRO A 590 -30.96 6.11 -7.18
N LEU A 591 -30.60 6.48 -5.95
CA LEU A 591 -29.20 6.42 -5.44
C LEU A 591 -28.57 5.03 -5.59
N GLU A 592 -29.37 3.98 -5.41
CA GLU A 592 -28.94 2.59 -5.41
C GLU A 592 -28.63 2.06 -6.82
N LYS A 593 -29.07 2.78 -7.86
CA LYS A 593 -28.84 2.44 -9.28
C LYS A 593 -27.87 3.39 -9.97
N ASP A 594 -27.72 4.61 -9.47
CA ASP A 594 -26.80 5.57 -10.07
C ASP A 594 -25.33 5.23 -9.74
N PRO A 595 -24.46 4.98 -10.74
CA PRO A 595 -23.09 4.54 -10.51
C PRO A 595 -22.24 5.60 -9.81
N PHE A 596 -22.50 6.90 -10.01
CA PHE A 596 -21.73 7.96 -9.35
C PHE A 596 -22.00 7.95 -7.84
N PHE A 597 -23.27 7.81 -7.46
CA PHE A 597 -23.64 7.67 -6.05
C PHE A 597 -23.20 6.36 -5.44
N ILE A 598 -23.27 5.24 -6.15
CA ILE A 598 -22.72 3.96 -5.68
C ILE A 598 -21.24 4.12 -5.36
N ALA A 599 -20.45 4.68 -6.28
CA ALA A 599 -19.02 4.91 -6.08
C ALA A 599 -18.75 5.85 -4.88
N TYR A 600 -19.54 6.90 -4.74
CA TYR A 600 -19.43 7.84 -3.62
C TYR A 600 -19.80 7.22 -2.26
N LEU A 601 -20.96 6.57 -2.16
CA LEU A 601 -21.49 6.00 -0.92
C LEU A 601 -20.66 4.82 -0.42
N ARG A 602 -20.04 4.06 -1.32
CA ARG A 602 -19.11 2.98 -0.95
C ARG A 602 -17.68 3.43 -0.68
N SER A 603 -17.40 4.73 -0.71
CA SER A 603 -16.03 5.27 -0.55
C SER A 603 -15.03 4.79 -1.62
N ILE A 604 -15.50 4.51 -2.84
CA ILE A 604 -14.66 4.07 -3.96
C ILE A 604 -13.98 5.28 -4.61
N SER A 605 -14.72 6.36 -4.88
CA SER A 605 -14.23 7.51 -5.66
C SER A 605 -13.80 8.73 -4.83
N LYS A 606 -13.46 8.52 -3.54
CA LYS A 606 -13.19 9.60 -2.59
C LYS A 606 -11.71 10.00 -2.53
N ASN A 607 -11.47 11.23 -2.06
CA ASN A 607 -10.13 11.63 -1.63
C ASN A 607 -9.69 10.75 -0.46
N THR A 608 -8.48 10.18 -0.54
CA THR A 608 -7.89 9.33 0.50
C THR A 608 -7.93 9.99 1.88
N ALA A 609 -7.70 11.31 1.95
CA ALA A 609 -7.74 12.09 3.18
C ALA A 609 -9.11 12.05 3.89
N CYS A 610 -10.20 11.76 3.17
CA CYS A 610 -11.53 11.64 3.77
C CYS A 610 -11.68 10.39 4.65
N GLY A 611 -10.82 9.37 4.48
CA GLY A 611 -10.82 8.17 5.31
C GLY A 611 -10.36 8.40 6.75
N GLU A 612 -9.57 9.45 6.96
CA GLU A 612 -8.90 9.77 8.23
C GLU A 612 -9.00 11.27 8.56
N CYS A 613 -10.04 11.94 8.04
CA CYS A 613 -10.17 13.38 8.15
C CYS A 613 -10.27 13.81 9.64
N PRO A 614 -9.37 14.68 10.13
CA PRO A 614 -9.40 15.08 11.55
C PRO A 614 -10.56 16.02 11.86
N SER A 615 -11.09 16.72 10.87
CA SER A 615 -12.14 17.73 11.07
C SER A 615 -13.55 17.15 11.05
N SER A 616 -13.75 15.90 10.61
CA SER A 616 -15.07 15.39 10.27
C SER A 616 -15.85 14.81 11.43
N SER A 617 -15.30 14.72 12.65
CA SER A 617 -15.88 14.04 13.81
C SER A 617 -16.11 15.03 14.95
N LEU A 618 -16.71 14.59 16.07
CA LEU A 618 -16.75 15.38 17.30
C LEU A 618 -15.36 15.55 17.93
N PRO A 619 -15.04 16.73 18.50
CA PRO A 619 -15.80 17.99 18.44
C PRO A 619 -15.85 18.59 17.02
N ARG A 620 -17.01 19.14 16.65
CA ARG A 620 -17.28 19.71 15.31
C ARG A 620 -16.55 21.04 15.11
N GLN A 621 -16.45 21.52 13.86
CA GLN A 621 -15.69 22.74 13.54
C GLN A 621 -16.58 23.99 13.44
N GLY A 622 -17.79 23.86 12.88
CA GLY A 622 -18.76 24.94 12.79
C GLY A 622 -19.38 25.31 14.13
N ASP A 623 -19.95 26.51 14.23
CA ASP A 623 -20.80 26.91 15.36
C ASP A 623 -22.06 26.04 15.42
N ILE A 624 -22.57 25.69 14.24
CA ILE A 624 -23.65 24.73 14.02
C ILE A 624 -23.17 23.65 13.03
N THR A 625 -23.60 22.41 13.24
CA THR A 625 -23.48 21.32 12.26
C THR A 625 -24.85 20.95 11.73
N ILE A 626 -24.98 20.72 10.42
CA ILE A 626 -26.23 20.24 9.83
C ILE A 626 -26.04 19.00 8.96
N GLY A 627 -27.09 18.20 8.83
CA GLY A 627 -27.13 17.06 7.91
C GLY A 627 -28.51 16.40 7.88
N ASP A 628 -28.60 15.25 7.23
CA ASP A 628 -29.80 14.41 7.29
C ASP A 628 -29.92 13.72 8.66
N PHE A 629 -31.11 13.74 9.27
CA PHE A 629 -31.37 12.96 10.48
C PHE A 629 -31.71 11.51 10.11
N TRP A 630 -30.73 10.76 9.61
CA TRP A 630 -30.92 9.35 9.27
C TRP A 630 -31.39 8.56 10.48
N GLY A 631 -32.44 7.75 10.31
CA GLY A 631 -33.02 6.95 11.38
C GLY A 631 -34.03 7.67 12.29
N ILE A 632 -34.36 8.95 12.04
CA ILE A 632 -35.30 9.72 12.86
C ILE A 632 -36.67 9.01 13.03
N HIS A 633 -37.18 8.36 11.98
CA HIS A 633 -38.43 7.59 12.03
C HIS A 633 -38.44 6.47 13.08
N LYS A 634 -37.28 6.02 13.56
CA LYS A 634 -37.15 4.98 14.59
C LYS A 634 -37.15 5.54 16.01
N CYS A 635 -36.66 6.77 16.21
CA CYS A 635 -36.52 7.37 17.54
C CYS A 635 -37.56 8.46 17.81
N ASP A 636 -37.96 9.21 16.77
CA ASP A 636 -39.06 10.16 16.82
C ASP A 636 -39.88 10.13 15.51
N PRO A 637 -40.91 9.27 15.45
CA PRO A 637 -41.79 9.18 14.30
C PRO A 637 -42.52 10.48 13.96
N GLU A 638 -42.74 11.37 14.94
CA GLU A 638 -43.42 12.65 14.66
C GLU A 638 -42.52 13.65 13.93
N MET A 639 -41.21 13.37 13.88
CA MET A 639 -40.22 14.11 13.12
C MET A 639 -39.91 13.39 11.80
N PHE A 640 -40.87 12.64 11.25
CA PHE A 640 -40.77 11.99 9.94
C PHE A 640 -42.08 12.05 9.12
N ASP A 641 -42.02 12.63 7.92
CA ASP A 641 -43.12 12.70 6.95
C ASP A 641 -42.66 12.39 5.51
N ASN A 642 -41.47 11.80 5.36
CA ASN A 642 -40.77 11.53 4.11
C ASN A 642 -40.43 12.77 3.23
N LYS A 643 -40.50 14.00 3.76
CA LYS A 643 -40.12 15.23 3.04
C LYS A 643 -38.78 15.82 3.50
N GLY A 644 -38.09 15.17 4.44
CA GLY A 644 -36.74 15.53 4.89
C GLY A 644 -36.69 16.16 6.27
N THR A 645 -35.87 15.61 7.17
CA THR A 645 -35.65 16.16 8.52
C THR A 645 -34.17 16.40 8.73
N SER A 646 -33.79 17.63 9.08
CA SER A 646 -32.39 17.93 9.33
C SER A 646 -32.03 17.56 10.76
N VAL A 647 -30.84 17.00 10.96
CA VAL A 647 -30.18 17.06 12.27
C VAL A 647 -29.42 18.38 12.36
N VAL A 648 -29.51 19.02 13.52
CA VAL A 648 -28.80 20.26 13.85
C VAL A 648 -28.04 20.05 15.16
N LEU A 649 -26.72 20.12 15.11
CA LEU A 649 -25.87 20.10 16.31
C LEU A 649 -25.44 21.52 16.64
N VAL A 650 -25.72 21.96 17.85
CA VAL A 650 -25.30 23.28 18.34
C VAL A 650 -24.02 23.11 19.15
N ASN A 651 -22.91 23.57 18.56
CA ASN A 651 -21.57 23.18 19.02
C ASN A 651 -20.96 24.14 20.04
N ASN A 652 -21.46 25.38 20.11
CA ASN A 652 -21.01 26.42 21.04
C ASN A 652 -22.12 27.46 21.31
N GLU A 653 -21.85 28.44 22.17
CA GLU A 653 -22.78 29.51 22.54
C GLU A 653 -23.19 30.39 21.35
N LYS A 654 -22.27 30.64 20.42
CA LYS A 654 -22.56 31.41 19.22
C LYS A 654 -23.53 30.67 18.30
N GLY A 655 -23.36 29.36 18.17
CA GLY A 655 -24.30 28.49 17.46
C GLY A 655 -25.67 28.50 18.12
N GLN A 656 -25.74 28.51 19.46
CA GLN A 656 -26.99 28.58 20.20
C GLN A 656 -27.73 29.89 19.90
N GLN A 657 -27.02 31.02 19.89
CA GLN A 657 -27.59 32.31 19.53
C GLN A 657 -28.17 32.31 18.11
N LEU A 658 -27.41 31.84 17.12
CA LEU A 658 -27.91 31.77 15.74
C LEU A 658 -29.12 30.84 15.63
N PHE A 659 -29.08 29.69 16.31
CA PHE A 659 -30.17 28.73 16.31
C PHE A 659 -31.48 29.36 16.80
N GLU A 660 -31.47 29.95 17.99
CA GLU A 660 -32.62 30.60 18.63
C GLU A 660 -33.18 31.77 17.80
N LEU A 661 -32.30 32.52 17.13
CA LEU A 661 -32.70 33.66 16.32
C LEU A 661 -33.31 33.25 14.98
N ALA A 662 -32.75 32.24 14.33
CA ALA A 662 -33.09 31.87 12.95
C ALA A 662 -34.27 30.89 12.85
N HIS A 663 -34.46 29.98 13.81
CA HIS A 663 -35.45 28.90 13.66
C HIS A 663 -36.91 29.35 13.84
N LYS A 664 -37.19 30.64 14.06
CA LYS A 664 -38.55 31.16 14.31
C LYS A 664 -39.54 30.89 13.16
N ASN A 665 -39.03 30.72 11.94
CA ASN A 665 -39.83 30.41 10.74
C ASN A 665 -39.90 28.89 10.43
N THR A 666 -39.50 28.03 11.37
CA THR A 666 -39.57 26.57 11.18
C THR A 666 -40.94 26.02 11.59
N VAL A 667 -41.37 24.95 10.93
CA VAL A 667 -42.64 24.28 11.23
C VAL A 667 -42.51 23.42 12.49
N LYS A 668 -41.39 22.72 12.65
CA LYS A 668 -41.16 21.87 13.82
C LYS A 668 -39.67 21.79 14.16
N VAL A 669 -39.37 22.04 15.42
CA VAL A 669 -38.05 21.84 16.02
C VAL A 669 -38.24 21.11 17.33
N LYS A 670 -37.40 20.10 17.59
CA LYS A 670 -37.41 19.34 18.84
C LYS A 670 -36.00 19.02 19.28
N GLU A 671 -35.75 19.06 20.58
CA GLU A 671 -34.49 18.58 21.16
C GLU A 671 -34.48 17.06 21.14
N GLU A 672 -33.36 16.49 20.68
CA GLU A 672 -33.16 15.07 20.48
C GLU A 672 -31.93 14.59 21.23
N LYS A 673 -31.84 13.28 21.47
CA LYS A 673 -30.63 12.69 22.03
C LYS A 673 -29.54 12.65 20.96
N LEU A 674 -28.36 13.21 21.28
CA LEU A 674 -27.18 13.12 20.41
C LEU A 674 -26.83 11.66 20.04
N SER A 675 -27.05 10.71 20.95
CA SER A 675 -26.82 9.29 20.70
C SER A 675 -27.70 8.71 19.58
N ASP A 676 -28.90 9.24 19.36
CA ASP A 676 -29.78 8.80 18.28
C ASP A 676 -29.32 9.35 16.92
N ALA A 677 -28.86 10.61 16.88
CA ALA A 677 -28.20 11.16 15.70
C ALA A 677 -26.94 10.37 15.32
N ILE A 678 -26.12 9.95 16.29
CA ILE A 678 -24.89 9.16 16.07
C ILE A 678 -25.21 7.81 15.42
N LYS A 679 -26.29 7.12 15.82
CA LYS A 679 -26.68 5.82 15.26
C LYS A 679 -26.95 5.90 13.76
N GLY A 680 -27.57 6.99 13.30
CA GLY A 680 -27.87 7.22 11.89
C GLY A 680 -26.72 7.85 11.10
N ASN A 681 -25.82 8.56 11.77
CA ASN A 681 -24.79 9.37 11.13
C ASN A 681 -23.40 9.03 11.67
N GLN A 682 -22.77 8.00 11.11
CA GLN A 682 -21.40 7.60 11.46
C GLN A 682 -20.39 8.77 11.48
N PRO A 683 -20.40 9.75 10.54
CA PRO A 683 -19.44 10.86 10.53
C PRO A 683 -19.39 11.65 11.83
N ILE A 684 -20.46 11.68 12.63
CA ILE A 684 -20.45 12.35 13.93
C ILE A 684 -19.37 11.75 14.83
N LYS A 685 -19.19 10.43 14.78
CA LYS A 685 -18.22 9.70 15.62
C LYS A 685 -16.87 9.51 14.93
N ARG A 686 -16.85 9.17 13.64
CA ARG A 686 -15.62 8.89 12.88
C ARG A 686 -15.86 8.94 11.37
N PRO A 687 -14.82 9.22 10.55
CA PRO A 687 -14.91 9.12 9.10
C PRO A 687 -15.24 7.70 8.60
N PHE A 688 -15.69 7.60 7.35
CA PHE A 688 -15.88 6.31 6.67
C PHE A 688 -14.54 5.77 6.15
N LYS A 689 -14.29 4.48 6.33
CA LYS A 689 -13.11 3.82 5.73
C LYS A 689 -13.18 3.90 4.20
N MET A 690 -12.01 3.98 3.55
CA MET A 690 -11.90 3.90 2.10
C MET A 690 -12.21 2.48 1.61
N HIS A 691 -12.76 2.38 0.39
CA HIS A 691 -12.98 1.09 -0.24
C HIS A 691 -11.64 0.45 -0.61
N LYS A 692 -11.53 -0.88 -0.50
CA LYS A 692 -10.29 -1.61 -0.85
C LYS A 692 -9.87 -1.45 -2.32
N TYR A 693 -10.83 -1.19 -3.21
CA TYR A 693 -10.61 -0.94 -4.64
C TYR A 693 -10.41 0.53 -4.99
N ARG A 694 -10.30 1.43 -4.00
CA ARG A 694 -10.23 2.88 -4.28
C ARG A 694 -9.04 3.25 -5.18
N ASP A 695 -7.86 2.69 -4.93
CA ASP A 695 -6.68 2.99 -5.76
C ASP A 695 -6.80 2.36 -7.16
N ALA A 696 -7.30 1.11 -7.25
CA ALA A 696 -7.58 0.46 -8.53
C ALA A 696 -8.63 1.24 -9.36
N PHE A 697 -9.65 1.82 -8.70
CA PHE A 697 -10.65 2.65 -9.35
C PHE A 697 -10.00 3.83 -10.09
N PHE A 698 -9.11 4.58 -9.42
CA PHE A 698 -8.40 5.69 -10.07
C PHE A 698 -7.41 5.22 -11.13
N LYS A 699 -6.70 4.10 -10.90
CA LYS A 699 -5.78 3.49 -11.87
C LYS A 699 -6.47 3.15 -13.19
N HIS A 700 -7.67 2.59 -13.15
CA HIS A 700 -8.39 2.13 -14.34
C HIS A 700 -9.45 3.09 -14.88
N MET A 701 -9.54 4.33 -14.36
CA MET A 701 -10.54 5.31 -14.82
C MET A 701 -10.49 5.56 -16.33
N ASN A 702 -9.31 5.51 -16.95
CA ASN A 702 -9.18 5.78 -18.38
C ASN A 702 -9.40 4.53 -19.26
N GLU A 703 -9.47 3.34 -18.66
CA GLU A 703 -9.47 2.06 -19.36
C GLU A 703 -10.86 1.41 -19.42
N ILE A 704 -11.68 1.63 -18.39
CA ILE A 704 -12.97 0.96 -18.21
C ILE A 704 -14.08 2.01 -18.15
N SER A 705 -15.24 1.76 -18.77
CA SER A 705 -16.43 2.64 -18.61
C SER A 705 -16.80 2.82 -17.14
N PHE A 706 -17.29 4.00 -16.76
CA PHE A 706 -17.62 4.35 -15.38
C PHE A 706 -18.53 3.33 -14.66
N GLU A 707 -19.54 2.80 -15.35
CA GLU A 707 -20.50 1.82 -14.83
C GLU A 707 -19.83 0.50 -14.47
N ARG A 708 -19.11 -0.09 -15.43
CA ARG A 708 -18.35 -1.34 -15.24
C ARG A 708 -17.29 -1.21 -14.15
N LEU A 709 -16.58 -0.08 -14.13
CA LEU A 709 -15.57 0.21 -13.12
C LEU A 709 -16.20 0.24 -11.72
N THR A 710 -17.29 0.99 -11.57
CA THR A 710 -18.03 1.08 -10.31
C THR A 710 -18.58 -0.27 -9.87
N ASP A 711 -19.20 -1.02 -10.79
CA ASP A 711 -19.78 -2.33 -10.51
C ASP A 711 -18.72 -3.37 -10.13
N GLY A 712 -17.62 -3.43 -10.87
CA GLY A 712 -16.50 -4.31 -10.56
C GLY A 712 -15.88 -4.02 -9.19
N CYS A 713 -15.64 -2.74 -8.87
CA CYS A 713 -15.18 -2.35 -7.54
C CYS A 713 -16.20 -2.69 -6.44
N LYS A 714 -17.51 -2.50 -6.70
CA LYS A 714 -18.58 -2.76 -5.73
C LYS A 714 -18.69 -4.24 -5.37
N ASN A 715 -18.55 -5.12 -6.36
CA ASN A 715 -18.80 -6.56 -6.23
C ASN A 715 -17.52 -7.40 -6.15
N ASN A 716 -16.34 -6.78 -6.09
CA ASN A 716 -15.04 -7.46 -6.12
C ASN A 716 -14.83 -8.30 -7.39
N THR A 717 -15.23 -7.77 -8.54
CA THR A 717 -15.14 -8.43 -9.86
C THR A 717 -14.49 -7.53 -10.90
N LEU A 718 -13.56 -6.66 -10.48
CA LEU A 718 -12.95 -5.67 -11.38
C LEU A 718 -12.20 -6.34 -12.52
N ALA A 719 -11.51 -7.45 -12.25
CA ALA A 719 -10.82 -8.24 -13.27
C ALA A 719 -11.80 -8.80 -14.32
N GLU A 720 -12.96 -9.32 -13.89
CA GLU A 720 -13.99 -9.79 -14.81
C GLU A 720 -14.48 -8.66 -15.73
N LYS A 721 -14.67 -7.45 -15.18
CA LYS A 721 -15.09 -6.27 -15.95
C LYS A 721 -14.03 -5.78 -16.92
N GLN A 722 -12.74 -5.90 -16.58
CA GLN A 722 -11.63 -5.67 -17.50
C GLN A 722 -11.63 -6.66 -18.65
N MET A 723 -11.78 -7.96 -18.35
CA MET A 723 -11.85 -9.00 -19.37
C MET A 723 -13.05 -8.79 -20.31
N GLU A 724 -14.23 -8.47 -19.78
CA GLU A 724 -15.43 -8.12 -20.58
C GLU A 724 -15.17 -6.96 -21.56
N GLN A 725 -14.42 -5.94 -21.14
CA GLN A 725 -14.02 -4.82 -21.99
C GLN A 725 -13.04 -5.28 -23.08
N LEU A 726 -12.02 -6.06 -22.73
CA LEU A 726 -11.00 -6.54 -23.68
C LEU A 726 -11.58 -7.51 -24.71
N ARG A 727 -12.57 -8.33 -24.34
CA ARG A 727 -13.27 -9.24 -25.27
C ARG A 727 -13.91 -8.52 -26.46
N GLN A 728 -14.13 -7.20 -26.37
CA GLN A 728 -14.68 -6.41 -27.47
C GLN A 728 -13.67 -6.17 -28.60
N VAL A 729 -12.37 -6.30 -28.32
CA VAL A 729 -11.27 -5.95 -29.25
C VAL A 729 -10.22 -7.04 -29.43
N LEU A 730 -10.10 -7.98 -28.49
CA LEU A 730 -9.10 -9.05 -28.47
C LEU A 730 -9.73 -10.40 -28.11
N SER A 731 -9.13 -11.49 -28.60
CA SER A 731 -9.49 -12.84 -28.13
C SER A 731 -8.90 -13.12 -26.75
N GLU A 732 -9.52 -14.01 -25.97
CA GLU A 732 -9.03 -14.33 -24.61
C GLU A 732 -7.59 -14.85 -24.60
N ASN A 733 -7.17 -15.54 -25.66
CA ASN A 733 -5.79 -16.04 -25.80
C ASN A 733 -4.76 -14.91 -25.96
N GLU A 734 -5.19 -13.69 -26.30
CA GLU A 734 -4.31 -12.55 -26.55
C GLU A 734 -4.24 -11.57 -25.37
N PHE A 735 -5.04 -11.76 -24.31
CA PHE A 735 -5.10 -10.81 -23.18
C PHE A 735 -3.75 -10.61 -22.50
N TYR A 736 -2.95 -11.67 -22.34
CA TYR A 736 -1.62 -11.53 -21.76
C TYR A 736 -0.69 -10.60 -22.57
N LEU A 737 -0.87 -10.51 -23.89
CA LEU A 737 -0.10 -9.59 -24.74
C LEU A 737 -0.51 -8.14 -24.51
N TYR A 738 -1.80 -7.89 -24.25
CA TYR A 738 -2.28 -6.57 -23.88
C TYR A 738 -1.61 -6.06 -22.61
N TYR A 739 -1.54 -6.88 -21.55
CA TYR A 739 -0.88 -6.47 -20.31
C TYR A 739 0.63 -6.25 -20.51
N LEU A 740 1.31 -7.07 -21.31
CA LEU A 740 2.71 -6.80 -21.66
C LEU A 740 2.90 -5.47 -22.41
N ALA A 741 2.01 -5.16 -23.36
CA ALA A 741 2.04 -3.92 -24.12
C ALA A 741 1.71 -2.71 -23.24
N LYS A 742 0.74 -2.85 -22.33
CA LYS A 742 0.36 -1.84 -21.35
C LYS A 742 1.55 -1.45 -20.48
N THR A 743 2.19 -2.43 -19.85
CA THR A 743 3.34 -2.17 -18.96
C THR A 743 4.54 -1.64 -19.75
N THR A 744 4.70 -2.06 -21.01
CA THR A 744 5.67 -1.46 -21.93
C THR A 744 5.39 0.03 -22.13
N ALA A 745 4.15 0.41 -22.42
CA ALA A 745 3.76 1.80 -22.64
C ALA A 745 3.97 2.66 -21.39
N GLU A 746 3.66 2.12 -20.20
CA GLU A 746 3.83 2.80 -18.91
C GLU A 746 5.30 3.04 -18.54
N ASN A 747 6.23 2.18 -18.98
CA ASN A 747 7.63 2.21 -18.55
C ASN A 747 8.64 2.61 -19.63
N ALA A 748 8.25 2.63 -20.91
CA ALA A 748 9.16 2.98 -22.00
C ALA A 748 9.75 4.40 -21.84
N ASN A 749 8.97 5.35 -21.32
CA ASN A 749 9.44 6.72 -21.02
C ASN A 749 10.17 7.39 -22.21
N GLY A 750 9.60 7.25 -23.41
CA GLY A 750 10.17 7.81 -24.66
C GLY A 750 11.31 7.00 -25.29
N ARG A 751 11.74 5.89 -24.67
CA ARG A 751 12.71 4.96 -25.27
C ARG A 751 12.12 4.19 -26.44
N LYS A 752 12.99 3.76 -27.35
CA LYS A 752 12.62 2.89 -28.47
C LYS A 752 12.31 1.49 -27.94
N ILE A 753 11.20 0.92 -28.39
CA ILE A 753 10.77 -0.41 -27.96
C ILE A 753 11.51 -1.45 -28.80
N VAL A 754 12.18 -2.37 -28.12
CA VAL A 754 12.96 -3.45 -28.74
C VAL A 754 12.38 -4.77 -28.29
N THR A 755 12.00 -5.63 -29.22
CA THR A 755 11.47 -6.95 -28.88
C THR A 755 12.54 -8.03 -28.99
N TRP A 756 12.49 -9.01 -28.12
CA TRP A 756 13.25 -10.24 -28.32
C TRP A 756 12.36 -11.23 -29.04
N THR A 757 12.53 -11.28 -30.37
CA THR A 757 11.59 -11.89 -31.33
C THR A 757 10.32 -11.05 -31.52
N SER A 758 9.93 -10.79 -32.77
CA SER A 758 8.68 -10.10 -33.12
C SER A 758 7.51 -11.07 -33.12
N ILE A 759 6.36 -10.60 -32.62
CA ILE A 759 5.08 -11.27 -32.73
C ILE A 759 4.10 -10.26 -33.34
N PRO A 760 3.57 -10.49 -34.57
CA PRO A 760 2.75 -9.50 -35.28
C PRO A 760 1.54 -8.99 -34.49
N ILE A 761 0.90 -9.87 -33.70
CA ILE A 761 -0.25 -9.48 -32.88
C ILE A 761 0.15 -8.55 -31.72
N PHE A 762 1.34 -8.71 -31.13
CA PHE A 762 1.85 -7.79 -30.11
C PHE A 762 2.12 -6.42 -30.71
N ASP A 763 2.80 -6.38 -31.86
CA ASP A 763 3.11 -5.13 -32.57
C ASP A 763 1.81 -4.40 -32.95
N LYS A 764 0.78 -5.13 -33.37
CA LYS A 764 -0.57 -4.60 -33.61
C LYS A 764 -1.19 -4.00 -32.35
N ILE A 765 -1.19 -4.73 -31.23
CA ILE A 765 -1.75 -4.25 -29.95
C ILE A 765 -1.03 -2.97 -29.47
N LEU A 766 0.29 -2.96 -29.54
CA LEU A 766 1.11 -1.83 -29.12
C LEU A 766 0.79 -0.57 -29.91
N ARG A 767 0.62 -0.70 -31.23
CA ARG A 767 0.28 0.40 -32.13
C ARG A 767 -1.17 0.86 -31.95
N GLU A 768 -2.13 -0.06 -31.94
CA GLU A 768 -3.56 0.28 -31.92
C GLU A 768 -4.04 0.77 -30.54
N SER A 769 -3.52 0.19 -29.46
CA SER A 769 -3.96 0.52 -28.09
C SER A 769 -3.13 1.61 -27.43
N PHE A 770 -1.83 1.74 -27.77
CA PHE A 770 -0.90 2.63 -27.09
C PHE A 770 -0.16 3.61 -28.01
N ASN A 771 -0.39 3.56 -29.33
CA ASN A 771 0.27 4.41 -30.32
C ASN A 771 1.81 4.35 -30.24
N LEU A 772 2.33 3.13 -30.10
CA LEU A 772 3.76 2.83 -29.99
C LEU A 772 4.15 1.77 -31.02
N ASP A 773 5.36 1.89 -31.57
CA ASP A 773 5.91 0.94 -32.56
C ASP A 773 7.18 0.25 -32.03
N VAL A 774 7.38 -0.98 -32.48
CA VAL A 774 8.63 -1.72 -32.25
C VAL A 774 9.69 -1.19 -33.22
N ALA A 775 10.82 -0.73 -32.67
CA ALA A 775 11.91 -0.16 -33.46
C ALA A 775 12.70 -1.23 -34.22
N PHE A 776 13.02 -2.34 -33.55
CA PHE A 776 13.65 -3.53 -34.13
C PHE A 776 13.53 -4.70 -33.14
N SER A 777 13.82 -5.91 -33.62
CA SER A 777 13.98 -7.08 -32.76
C SER A 777 15.45 -7.45 -32.55
N VAL A 778 15.76 -8.14 -31.46
CA VAL A 778 17.10 -8.72 -31.21
C VAL A 778 17.10 -10.24 -31.30
N ALA A 779 18.23 -10.80 -31.72
CA ALA A 779 18.48 -12.22 -31.81
C ALA A 779 19.95 -12.58 -31.47
N GLU A 780 20.17 -13.82 -31.05
CA GLU A 780 21.49 -14.41 -30.81
C GLU A 780 22.00 -15.21 -32.02
N ASN A 781 21.08 -15.78 -32.81
CA ASN A 781 21.43 -16.64 -33.93
C ASN A 781 21.84 -15.78 -35.14
N PRO A 782 23.10 -15.86 -35.60
CA PRO A 782 23.59 -15.04 -36.71
C PRO A 782 22.84 -15.28 -38.02
N ASN A 783 22.20 -16.43 -38.21
CA ASN A 783 21.46 -16.76 -39.44
C ASN A 783 20.15 -15.97 -39.61
N ILE A 784 19.62 -15.36 -38.53
CA ILE A 784 18.40 -14.54 -38.58
C ILE A 784 18.67 -13.04 -38.42
N ILE A 785 19.92 -12.65 -38.17
CA ILE A 785 20.31 -11.25 -38.02
C ILE A 785 20.46 -10.63 -39.42
N ASN A 786 19.76 -9.52 -39.66
CA ASN A 786 19.80 -8.79 -40.94
C ASN A 786 20.30 -7.34 -40.78
N GLY A 787 20.70 -6.95 -39.57
CA GLY A 787 21.28 -5.64 -39.25
C GLY A 787 20.30 -4.46 -39.25
N THR A 788 19.08 -4.65 -39.74
CA THR A 788 18.04 -3.61 -39.85
C THR A 788 16.89 -3.90 -38.90
N SER A 789 15.99 -4.81 -39.27
CA SER A 789 14.82 -5.20 -38.46
C SER A 789 15.15 -6.21 -37.37
N ILE A 790 16.21 -7.00 -37.55
CA ILE A 790 16.73 -7.94 -36.54
C ILE A 790 18.22 -7.68 -36.32
N LYS A 791 18.58 -7.23 -35.12
CA LYS A 791 19.96 -6.92 -34.71
C LYS A 791 20.54 -7.96 -33.77
N ASP A 792 21.86 -7.96 -33.65
CA ASP A 792 22.58 -8.75 -32.65
C ASP A 792 22.26 -8.24 -31.24
N ILE A 793 22.05 -9.15 -30.29
CA ILE A 793 21.84 -8.81 -28.87
C ILE A 793 22.92 -7.88 -28.30
N LYS A 794 24.17 -7.96 -28.76
CA LYS A 794 25.28 -7.09 -28.33
C LYS A 794 25.00 -5.61 -28.59
N SER A 795 24.08 -5.28 -29.49
CA SER A 795 23.62 -3.91 -29.74
C SER A 795 22.92 -3.26 -28.52
N LEU A 796 22.54 -4.06 -27.51
CA LEU A 796 21.94 -3.57 -26.28
C LEU A 796 23.00 -3.14 -25.23
N ASN A 797 24.27 -3.48 -25.41
CA ASN A 797 25.31 -3.15 -24.43
C ASN A 797 25.49 -1.63 -24.27
N GLY A 798 25.30 -1.12 -23.06
CA GLY A 798 25.43 0.32 -22.76
C GLY A 798 24.27 1.19 -23.26
N CYS A 799 23.22 0.61 -23.86
CA CYS A 799 22.11 1.34 -24.48
C CYS A 799 20.83 1.42 -23.62
N LYS A 800 20.92 1.20 -22.31
CA LYS A 800 19.78 1.20 -21.38
C LYS A 800 18.92 2.48 -21.41
N GLN A 801 19.53 3.63 -21.70
CA GLN A 801 18.79 4.90 -21.81
C GLN A 801 18.11 5.09 -23.16
N GLU A 802 18.42 4.26 -24.17
CA GLU A 802 17.84 4.32 -25.51
C GLU A 802 16.70 3.31 -25.71
N TYR A 803 16.81 2.13 -25.09
CA TYR A 803 15.93 0.99 -25.37
C TYR A 803 15.11 0.54 -24.16
N TYR A 804 13.84 0.21 -24.40
CA TYR A 804 13.02 -0.59 -23.51
C TYR A 804 12.77 -1.95 -24.13
N ILE A 805 13.06 -3.03 -23.41
CA ILE A 805 13.11 -4.38 -23.99
C ILE A 805 11.87 -5.20 -23.62
N VAL A 806 11.30 -5.92 -24.59
CA VAL A 806 10.15 -6.80 -24.37
C VAL A 806 10.51 -8.24 -24.75
N LEU A 807 10.49 -9.14 -23.77
CA LEU A 807 10.75 -10.58 -23.93
C LEU A 807 9.42 -11.35 -24.05
N ILE A 808 8.97 -11.62 -25.28
CA ILE A 808 7.64 -12.17 -25.55
C ILE A 808 7.65 -13.71 -25.70
N HIS A 809 8.79 -14.30 -26.06
CA HIS A 809 8.87 -15.72 -26.43
C HIS A 809 8.93 -16.69 -25.21
N PRO A 810 8.10 -17.75 -25.16
CA PRO A 810 7.91 -18.60 -23.98
C PRO A 810 9.11 -19.50 -23.62
N VAL A 811 9.90 -19.96 -24.60
CA VAL A 811 10.89 -21.03 -24.39
C VAL A 811 12.20 -20.55 -23.74
N TYR A 812 12.52 -19.25 -23.79
CA TYR A 812 13.87 -18.75 -23.48
C TYR A 812 13.89 -17.59 -22.48
N ALA A 813 12.73 -17.25 -21.91
CA ALA A 813 12.55 -16.09 -21.07
C ALA A 813 13.47 -16.06 -19.84
N ALA A 814 13.64 -17.18 -19.12
CA ALA A 814 14.41 -17.22 -17.87
C ALA A 814 15.91 -16.95 -18.06
N ASN A 815 16.56 -17.62 -19.03
CA ASN A 815 17.99 -17.42 -19.28
C ASN A 815 18.26 -16.00 -19.81
N ARG A 816 17.37 -15.49 -20.66
CA ARG A 816 17.49 -14.13 -21.22
C ARG A 816 17.25 -13.04 -20.18
N TYR A 817 16.38 -13.30 -19.21
CA TYR A 817 16.17 -12.42 -18.06
C TYR A 817 17.47 -12.18 -17.30
N GLN A 818 18.18 -13.27 -16.95
CA GLN A 818 19.47 -13.18 -16.26
C GLN A 818 20.52 -12.43 -17.10
N MET A 819 20.56 -12.69 -18.41
CA MET A 819 21.49 -11.99 -19.31
C MET A 819 21.25 -10.47 -19.35
N LEU A 820 20.00 -10.02 -19.41
CA LEU A 820 19.69 -8.59 -19.40
C LEU A 820 20.12 -7.93 -18.08
N GLU A 821 19.92 -8.60 -16.95
CA GLU A 821 20.41 -8.11 -15.65
C GLU A 821 21.93 -8.02 -15.60
N GLU A 822 22.65 -9.00 -16.16
CA GLU A 822 24.11 -8.98 -16.29
C GLU A 822 24.60 -7.84 -17.19
N MET A 823 23.80 -7.44 -18.19
CA MET A 823 24.03 -6.27 -19.05
C MET A 823 23.63 -4.94 -18.38
N GLY A 824 23.09 -4.97 -17.15
CA GLY A 824 22.71 -3.78 -16.38
C GLY A 824 21.28 -3.28 -16.59
N TYR A 825 20.43 -4.02 -17.31
CA TYR A 825 19.00 -3.74 -17.46
C TYR A 825 18.23 -4.22 -16.22
N LEU A 826 17.28 -3.41 -15.75
CA LEU A 826 16.47 -3.68 -14.57
C LEU A 826 15.07 -4.17 -14.98
N PRO A 827 14.54 -5.23 -14.34
CA PRO A 827 13.19 -5.73 -14.61
C PRO A 827 12.12 -4.68 -14.35
N ILE A 828 11.04 -4.69 -15.15
CA ILE A 828 9.96 -3.69 -15.25
C ILE A 828 10.45 -2.31 -15.73
N GLU A 829 11.53 -1.80 -15.14
CA GLU A 829 12.05 -0.47 -15.44
C GLU A 829 12.65 -0.35 -16.84
N ASP A 830 13.45 -1.33 -17.27
CA ASP A 830 14.12 -1.31 -18.56
C ASP A 830 13.67 -2.44 -19.48
N PHE A 831 13.03 -3.47 -18.91
CA PHE A 831 12.48 -4.55 -19.70
C PHE A 831 11.31 -5.25 -19.01
N ILE A 832 10.40 -5.81 -19.81
CA ILE A 832 9.35 -6.71 -19.33
C ILE A 832 9.47 -8.08 -20.00
N CYS A 833 9.12 -9.12 -19.25
CA CYS A 833 9.17 -10.49 -19.72
C CYS A 833 7.85 -11.22 -19.48
N ARG A 834 7.40 -11.99 -20.47
CA ARG A 834 6.21 -12.84 -20.35
C ARG A 834 6.29 -13.88 -19.23
N SER A 835 7.48 -14.40 -18.97
CA SER A 835 7.73 -15.35 -17.88
C SER A 835 8.70 -14.70 -16.90
N PRO A 836 8.19 -13.85 -16.00
CA PRO A 836 9.01 -13.22 -14.99
C PRO A 836 9.45 -14.23 -13.93
N ARG A 837 10.29 -13.78 -12.99
CA ARG A 837 10.52 -14.55 -11.78
C ARG A 837 9.18 -14.80 -11.07
N PRO A 838 8.92 -16.01 -10.56
CA PRO A 838 7.64 -16.33 -9.95
C PRO A 838 7.30 -15.39 -8.79
N ILE A 839 6.12 -14.81 -8.82
CA ILE A 839 5.58 -14.02 -7.71
C ILE A 839 4.85 -14.99 -6.78
N VAL A 840 5.41 -15.19 -5.60
CA VAL A 840 4.87 -16.11 -4.58
C VAL A 840 4.17 -15.30 -3.50
N ILE A 841 2.90 -15.62 -3.22
CA ILE A 841 2.11 -14.99 -2.16
C ILE A 841 1.63 -16.11 -1.24
N GLU A 842 1.81 -15.95 0.07
CA GLU A 842 1.43 -16.93 1.08
C GLU A 842 0.51 -16.28 2.10
N ASN A 843 -0.47 -17.04 2.61
CA ASN A 843 -1.46 -16.60 3.60
C ASN A 843 -2.15 -15.27 3.21
N TYR A 844 -2.60 -15.15 1.96
CA TYR A 844 -3.15 -13.91 1.43
C TYR A 844 -4.60 -13.66 1.90
N ASP A 845 -4.84 -12.53 2.56
CA ASP A 845 -6.17 -12.08 2.98
C ASP A 845 -6.90 -11.32 1.86
N THR A 846 -7.96 -11.92 1.33
CA THR A 846 -8.77 -11.38 0.22
C THR A 846 -9.60 -10.14 0.57
N ARG A 847 -9.57 -9.65 1.82
CA ARG A 847 -10.06 -8.29 2.16
C ARG A 847 -9.22 -7.19 1.55
N VAL A 848 -8.01 -7.49 1.12
CA VAL A 848 -7.14 -6.58 0.36
C VAL A 848 -7.28 -6.91 -1.12
N HIS A 849 -7.24 -5.90 -1.99
CA HIS A 849 -7.14 -6.09 -3.44
C HIS A 849 -5.68 -6.29 -3.83
N TYR A 850 -5.39 -7.31 -4.64
CA TYR A 850 -4.06 -7.51 -5.23
C TYR A 850 -4.11 -7.27 -6.73
N GLU A 851 -3.12 -6.52 -7.22
CA GLU A 851 -2.85 -6.36 -8.64
C GLU A 851 -1.37 -6.05 -8.87
N ASP A 852 -0.76 -6.67 -9.88
CA ASP A 852 0.63 -6.44 -10.26
C ASP A 852 0.79 -5.87 -11.68
N GLU A 853 2.04 -5.58 -12.05
CA GLU A 853 2.46 -5.04 -13.34
C GLU A 853 2.30 -6.04 -14.50
N TYR A 854 2.00 -7.30 -14.22
CA TYR A 854 1.73 -8.35 -15.21
C TYR A 854 0.23 -8.62 -15.41
N GLY A 855 -0.63 -7.84 -14.75
CA GLY A 855 -2.08 -8.01 -14.81
C GLY A 855 -2.61 -9.18 -13.98
N ASN A 856 -1.81 -9.73 -13.05
CA ASN A 856 -2.31 -10.75 -12.14
C ASN A 856 -3.15 -10.10 -11.04
N THR A 857 -4.28 -10.70 -10.65
CA THR A 857 -5.17 -10.18 -9.62
C THR A 857 -5.65 -11.25 -8.63
N ILE A 858 -5.91 -10.82 -7.39
CA ILE A 858 -6.63 -11.61 -6.39
C ILE A 858 -7.76 -10.74 -5.81
N GLU A 859 -8.97 -11.26 -5.90
CA GLU A 859 -10.21 -10.61 -5.48
C GLU A 859 -11.00 -11.53 -4.53
N GLY A 860 -11.67 -10.97 -3.52
CA GLY A 860 -12.56 -11.76 -2.65
C GLY A 860 -13.10 -11.03 -1.42
N PHE A 861 -13.69 -11.76 -0.47
CA PHE A 861 -14.48 -11.16 0.63
C PHE A 861 -13.92 -11.40 2.04
N GLY A 862 -12.76 -12.04 2.15
CA GLY A 862 -11.99 -12.15 3.40
C GLY A 862 -11.61 -13.54 3.86
N SER A 863 -11.59 -14.49 2.94
CA SER A 863 -10.88 -15.77 3.13
C SER A 863 -9.37 -15.58 2.98
N ILE A 864 -8.61 -16.44 3.65
CA ILE A 864 -7.14 -16.51 3.56
C ILE A 864 -6.77 -17.61 2.57
N ILE A 865 -6.05 -17.29 1.51
CA ILE A 865 -5.52 -18.29 0.56
C ILE A 865 -4.16 -18.76 1.07
N GLY A 866 -3.94 -20.07 1.12
CA GLY A 866 -2.69 -20.65 1.62
C GLY A 866 -1.47 -20.22 0.82
N LYS A 867 -1.50 -20.46 -0.50
CA LYS A 867 -0.39 -20.11 -1.39
C LYS A 867 -0.83 -19.85 -2.83
N VAL A 868 -0.29 -18.80 -3.43
CA VAL A 868 -0.44 -18.47 -4.86
C VAL A 868 0.95 -18.27 -5.46
N ILE A 869 1.21 -18.87 -6.62
CA ILE A 869 2.44 -18.71 -7.38
C ILE A 869 2.06 -18.26 -8.79
N PHE A 870 2.32 -17.00 -9.12
CA PHE A 870 2.19 -16.50 -10.49
C PHE A 870 3.53 -16.64 -11.22
N ARG A 871 3.56 -17.40 -12.32
CA ARG A 871 4.76 -17.62 -13.16
C ARG A 871 4.69 -16.90 -14.51
N GLY A 872 3.70 -16.04 -14.69
CA GLY A 872 3.40 -15.35 -15.94
C GLY A 872 2.33 -14.30 -15.74
N CYS A 873 1.74 -13.85 -16.84
CA CYS A 873 0.89 -12.67 -16.90
C CYS A 873 -0.60 -13.02 -16.99
N ASN A 874 -1.46 -12.07 -16.63
CA ASN A 874 -2.92 -12.15 -16.79
C ASN A 874 -3.56 -13.35 -16.06
N ASN A 875 -3.24 -13.56 -14.78
CA ASN A 875 -3.89 -14.56 -13.95
C ASN A 875 -4.85 -13.90 -12.97
N HIS A 876 -6.11 -14.34 -12.93
CA HIS A 876 -7.14 -13.77 -12.08
C HIS A 876 -7.69 -14.83 -11.14
N ILE A 877 -7.73 -14.50 -9.85
CA ILE A 877 -8.27 -15.37 -8.81
C ILE A 877 -9.41 -14.63 -8.10
N TYR A 878 -10.59 -15.22 -8.09
CA TYR A 878 -11.76 -14.76 -7.34
C TYR A 878 -12.13 -15.79 -6.27
N ILE A 879 -12.27 -15.33 -5.03
CA ILE A 879 -12.76 -16.11 -3.89
C ILE A 879 -14.05 -15.48 -3.36
N GLY A 880 -15.12 -16.26 -3.38
CA GLY A 880 -16.45 -15.87 -2.92
C GLY A 880 -16.56 -15.60 -1.42
N GLU A 881 -17.76 -15.25 -1.00
CA GLU A 881 -18.11 -15.02 0.39
C GLU A 881 -18.12 -16.34 1.19
N ASN A 882 -17.72 -16.26 2.46
CA ASN A 882 -17.80 -17.37 3.41
C ASN A 882 -17.07 -18.66 2.99
N VAL A 883 -16.08 -18.58 2.10
CA VAL A 883 -15.23 -19.73 1.73
C VAL A 883 -14.34 -20.11 2.91
N ARG A 884 -14.49 -21.33 3.43
CA ARG A 884 -13.85 -21.79 4.67
C ARG A 884 -12.64 -22.67 4.40
N ARG A 885 -11.66 -22.60 5.31
CA ARG A 885 -10.42 -23.39 5.26
C ARG A 885 -9.61 -23.19 3.97
N CYS A 886 -9.71 -21.99 3.38
CA CYS A 886 -9.06 -21.65 2.11
C CYS A 886 -7.52 -21.60 2.24
N GLU A 887 -6.99 -21.62 3.47
CA GLU A 887 -5.56 -21.79 3.75
C GLU A 887 -5.02 -23.14 3.23
N ASN A 888 -5.89 -24.10 2.94
CA ASN A 888 -5.54 -25.38 2.32
C ASN A 888 -5.42 -25.31 0.79
N LEU A 889 -5.78 -24.19 0.18
CA LEU A 889 -5.72 -24.00 -1.27
C LEU A 889 -4.33 -23.50 -1.70
N THR A 890 -3.73 -24.21 -2.65
CA THR A 890 -2.49 -23.80 -3.33
C THR A 890 -2.73 -23.68 -4.84
N LEU A 891 -2.37 -22.53 -5.41
CA LEU A 891 -2.50 -22.25 -6.84
C LEU A 891 -1.11 -22.00 -7.44
N ASP A 892 -0.73 -22.75 -8.47
CA ASP A 892 0.49 -22.52 -9.27
C ASP A 892 0.08 -22.26 -10.73
N LEU A 893 0.15 -21.00 -11.13
CA LEU A 893 -0.45 -20.47 -12.35
C LEU A 893 0.62 -19.92 -13.28
N VAL A 894 0.57 -20.26 -14.56
CA VAL A 894 1.52 -19.74 -15.55
C VAL A 894 1.00 -18.43 -16.14
N ALA A 895 0.27 -18.47 -17.25
CA ALA A 895 -0.28 -17.26 -17.86
C ALA A 895 -1.72 -17.50 -18.29
N ASN A 896 -2.50 -16.42 -18.31
CA ASN A 896 -3.85 -16.40 -18.85
C ASN A 896 -4.80 -17.37 -18.14
N SER A 897 -4.75 -17.41 -16.80
CA SER A 897 -5.56 -18.31 -15.97
C SER A 897 -6.67 -17.55 -15.26
N TYR A 898 -7.88 -18.10 -15.24
CA TYR A 898 -9.00 -17.56 -14.48
C TYR A 898 -9.53 -18.62 -13.51
N ILE A 899 -9.38 -18.35 -12.21
CA ILE A 899 -9.80 -19.23 -11.12
C ILE A 899 -10.94 -18.55 -10.36
N LYS A 900 -12.12 -19.16 -10.33
CA LYS A 900 -13.28 -18.67 -9.59
C LYS A 900 -13.75 -19.74 -8.61
N ILE A 901 -13.66 -19.43 -7.32
CA ILE A 901 -14.28 -20.22 -6.27
C ILE A 901 -15.47 -19.41 -5.76
N GLU A 902 -16.69 -19.92 -5.94
CA GLU A 902 -17.90 -19.24 -5.49
C GLU A 902 -18.15 -19.45 -3.98
N ASP A 903 -19.27 -18.96 -3.50
CA ASP A 903 -19.54 -18.74 -2.08
C ASP A 903 -19.69 -20.07 -1.32
N GLU A 904 -19.43 -20.02 -0.01
CA GLU A 904 -19.66 -21.12 0.94
C GLU A 904 -18.90 -22.42 0.66
N CYS A 905 -17.91 -22.40 -0.25
CA CYS A 905 -17.05 -23.54 -0.49
C CYS A 905 -16.19 -23.89 0.74
N VAL A 906 -15.87 -25.16 0.91
CA VAL A 906 -15.07 -25.66 2.04
C VAL A 906 -13.94 -26.56 1.55
N PHE A 907 -12.70 -26.24 1.93
CA PHE A 907 -11.51 -27.03 1.62
C PHE A 907 -11.00 -27.75 2.88
N ASN A 908 -11.41 -29.00 3.12
CA ASN A 908 -11.12 -29.68 4.40
C ASN A 908 -9.64 -30.06 4.58
N ASP A 909 -8.93 -30.31 3.49
CA ASP A 909 -7.50 -30.65 3.43
C ASP A 909 -6.93 -30.06 2.13
N LYS A 910 -5.65 -30.30 1.88
CA LYS A 910 -4.90 -29.70 0.77
C LYS A 910 -5.56 -29.90 -0.59
N VAL A 911 -5.80 -28.80 -1.28
CA VAL A 911 -6.19 -28.76 -2.70
C VAL A 911 -5.14 -28.00 -3.50
N LEU A 912 -4.58 -28.65 -4.51
CA LEU A 912 -3.57 -28.06 -5.39
C LEU A 912 -4.17 -27.85 -6.78
N VAL A 913 -4.10 -26.62 -7.28
CA VAL A 913 -4.42 -26.29 -8.68
C VAL A 913 -3.14 -25.90 -9.39
N GLU A 914 -2.78 -26.68 -10.39
CA GLU A 914 -1.63 -26.48 -11.26
C GLU A 914 -2.12 -26.15 -12.67
N VAL A 915 -1.92 -24.91 -13.10
CA VAL A 915 -2.15 -24.51 -14.48
C VAL A 915 -0.82 -24.52 -15.23
N LYS A 916 -0.78 -25.22 -16.34
CA LYS A 916 0.36 -25.33 -17.26
C LYS A 916 -0.04 -24.88 -18.65
N GLY A 917 0.96 -24.62 -19.48
CA GLY A 917 0.76 -24.01 -20.79
C GLY A 917 0.74 -22.50 -20.69
N ILE A 918 1.10 -21.84 -21.79
CA ILE A 918 1.39 -20.40 -21.79
C ILE A 918 0.55 -19.65 -22.83
N LEU A 919 0.08 -20.32 -23.90
CA LEU A 919 -0.55 -19.67 -25.05
C LEU A 919 -2.08 -19.57 -24.94
N GLY A 920 -2.74 -20.54 -24.31
CA GLY A 920 -4.19 -20.63 -24.25
C GLY A 920 -4.74 -20.07 -22.94
N HIS A 921 -6.02 -19.70 -22.94
CA HIS A 921 -6.75 -19.32 -21.73
C HIS A 921 -7.15 -20.56 -20.91
N SER A 922 -6.84 -20.58 -19.61
CA SER A 922 -7.22 -21.66 -18.69
C SER A 922 -8.29 -21.20 -17.71
N LYS A 923 -9.27 -22.06 -17.40
CA LYS A 923 -10.37 -21.71 -16.49
C LYS A 923 -10.65 -22.82 -15.48
N LEU A 924 -10.81 -22.44 -14.22
CA LEU A 924 -11.39 -23.28 -13.17
C LEU A 924 -12.56 -22.52 -12.52
N ILE A 925 -13.76 -23.08 -12.54
CA ILE A 925 -14.89 -22.62 -11.73
C ILE A 925 -15.28 -23.72 -10.76
N VAL A 926 -15.41 -23.35 -9.48
CA VAL A 926 -16.06 -24.16 -8.44
C VAL A 926 -17.30 -23.43 -7.96
N GLY A 927 -18.48 -23.99 -8.23
CA GLY A 927 -19.77 -23.40 -7.86
C GLY A 927 -20.03 -23.41 -6.34
N ASN A 928 -21.07 -22.70 -5.94
CA ASN A 928 -21.40 -22.48 -4.53
C ASN A 928 -21.51 -23.77 -3.70
N ALA A 929 -21.17 -23.67 -2.42
CA ALA A 929 -21.36 -24.71 -1.39
C ALA A 929 -20.68 -26.06 -1.72
N CYS A 930 -19.64 -26.06 -2.56
CA CYS A 930 -18.84 -27.26 -2.81
C CYS A 930 -17.96 -27.61 -1.61
N ARG A 931 -17.80 -28.91 -1.34
CA ARG A 931 -16.93 -29.42 -0.28
C ARG A 931 -15.86 -30.30 -0.89
N LEU A 932 -14.61 -29.85 -0.81
CA LEU A 932 -13.46 -30.58 -1.32
C LEU A 932 -12.62 -31.08 -0.14
N SER A 933 -12.55 -32.40 0.02
CA SER A 933 -11.73 -32.98 1.08
C SER A 933 -10.26 -32.94 0.74
N ASN A 934 -9.84 -33.41 -0.44
CA ASN A 934 -8.47 -33.32 -0.93
C ASN A 934 -8.49 -33.49 -2.45
N GLY A 935 -7.62 -32.79 -3.18
CA GLY A 935 -7.57 -32.97 -4.62
C GLY A 935 -6.43 -32.28 -5.35
N PHE A 936 -6.19 -32.75 -6.57
CA PHE A 936 -5.22 -32.20 -7.50
C PHE A 936 -5.90 -31.87 -8.84
N PHE A 937 -5.85 -30.59 -9.21
CA PHE A 937 -6.35 -30.08 -10.47
C PHE A 937 -5.17 -29.73 -11.35
N ARG A 938 -5.00 -30.42 -12.48
CA ARG A 938 -4.01 -30.08 -13.51
C ARG A 938 -4.74 -29.60 -14.75
N ILE A 939 -4.50 -28.34 -15.12
CA ILE A 939 -5.09 -27.73 -16.32
C ILE A 939 -3.96 -27.35 -17.26
N TYR A 940 -3.81 -28.10 -18.34
CA TYR A 940 -2.76 -27.85 -19.34
C TYR A 940 -3.39 -27.25 -20.61
N ASN A 941 -3.08 -25.99 -20.91
CA ASN A 941 -3.46 -25.34 -22.15
C ASN A 941 -2.38 -25.45 -23.24
N ASN A 942 -2.79 -25.38 -24.51
CA ASN A 942 -1.88 -25.24 -25.64
C ASN A 942 -2.28 -23.98 -26.43
N ARG A 943 -2.46 -24.02 -27.76
CA ARG A 943 -3.08 -22.91 -28.49
C ARG A 943 -4.58 -22.75 -28.18
N LEU A 944 -5.22 -23.82 -27.70
CA LEU A 944 -6.62 -23.87 -27.27
C LEU A 944 -6.70 -23.84 -25.75
N GLY A 945 -7.77 -23.24 -25.23
CA GLY A 945 -8.02 -23.13 -23.80
C GLY A 945 -8.58 -24.41 -23.19
N SER A 946 -8.18 -24.72 -21.96
CA SER A 946 -8.62 -25.90 -21.19
C SER A 946 -9.44 -25.44 -19.98
N TYR A 947 -10.56 -26.13 -19.70
CA TYR A 947 -11.53 -25.66 -18.70
C TYR A 947 -11.99 -26.78 -17.76
N VAL A 948 -12.15 -26.45 -16.49
CA VAL A 948 -12.84 -27.26 -15.49
C VAL A 948 -13.96 -26.42 -14.88
N GLU A 949 -15.19 -26.91 -14.94
CA GLU A 949 -16.37 -26.26 -14.36
C GLU A 949 -17.08 -27.27 -13.46
N ILE A 950 -17.20 -26.94 -12.18
CA ILE A 950 -17.91 -27.71 -11.17
C ILE A 950 -19.15 -26.92 -10.78
N GLY A 951 -20.31 -27.58 -10.83
CA GLY A 951 -21.59 -27.05 -10.39
C GLY A 951 -21.65 -26.79 -8.88
N LYS A 952 -22.85 -26.57 -8.37
CA LYS A 952 -23.09 -26.24 -6.96
C LYS A 952 -23.23 -27.51 -6.11
N GLU A 953 -23.04 -27.36 -4.80
CA GLU A 953 -23.35 -28.39 -3.79
C GLU A 953 -22.66 -29.74 -4.02
N CYS A 954 -21.55 -29.75 -4.76
CA CYS A 954 -20.81 -30.97 -5.04
C CYS A 954 -19.91 -31.36 -3.86
N THR A 955 -19.82 -32.65 -3.57
CA THR A 955 -18.98 -33.19 -2.50
C THR A 955 -17.91 -34.11 -3.07
N PHE A 956 -16.65 -33.82 -2.76
CA PHE A 956 -15.49 -34.58 -3.21
C PHE A 956 -14.74 -35.15 -2.02
N GLU A 957 -14.61 -36.46 -1.99
CA GLU A 957 -13.80 -37.17 -1.01
C GLU A 957 -12.30 -37.09 -1.36
N ARG A 958 -11.47 -37.88 -0.67
CA ARG A 958 -10.00 -37.79 -0.77
C ARG A 958 -9.43 -38.34 -2.07
N ASN A 959 -8.24 -37.85 -2.44
CA ASN A 959 -7.47 -38.29 -3.61
C ASN A 959 -8.20 -38.07 -4.94
N LEU A 960 -8.89 -36.94 -5.09
CA LEU A 960 -9.45 -36.50 -6.36
C LEU A 960 -8.34 -36.08 -7.32
N GLU A 961 -8.35 -36.56 -8.55
CA GLU A 961 -7.51 -36.01 -9.63
C GLU A 961 -8.35 -35.54 -10.82
N ILE A 962 -8.12 -34.31 -11.27
CA ILE A 962 -8.80 -33.72 -12.42
C ILE A 962 -7.74 -33.18 -13.39
N HIS A 963 -7.66 -33.79 -14.57
CA HIS A 963 -6.71 -33.45 -15.63
C HIS A 963 -7.44 -32.94 -16.88
N ALA A 964 -7.45 -31.62 -17.08
CA ALA A 964 -7.98 -30.98 -18.27
C ALA A 964 -6.83 -30.55 -19.20
N ASN A 965 -6.54 -31.39 -20.21
CA ASN A 965 -5.35 -31.26 -21.02
C ASN A 965 -5.66 -30.92 -22.49
N SER A 966 -4.76 -30.17 -23.13
CA SER A 966 -4.71 -29.96 -24.58
C SER A 966 -5.98 -29.36 -25.20
N GLY A 967 -6.59 -28.37 -24.54
CA GLY A 967 -7.78 -27.66 -25.04
C GLY A 967 -9.11 -28.33 -24.71
N LYS A 968 -9.11 -29.35 -23.84
CA LYS A 968 -10.30 -30.13 -23.47
C LYS A 968 -10.98 -29.59 -22.21
N LYS A 969 -12.23 -30.00 -22.03
CA LYS A 969 -13.12 -29.48 -20.97
C LYS A 969 -13.61 -30.58 -20.03
N ILE A 970 -13.76 -30.26 -18.76
CA ILE A 970 -14.44 -31.11 -17.76
C ILE A 970 -15.57 -30.28 -17.16
N ILE A 971 -16.80 -30.77 -17.27
CA ILE A 971 -18.00 -30.11 -16.75
C ILE A 971 -18.68 -31.10 -15.82
N ILE A 972 -18.84 -30.73 -14.55
CA ILE A 972 -19.55 -31.50 -13.52
C ILE A 972 -20.78 -30.69 -13.13
N GLY A 973 -21.97 -31.29 -13.24
CA GLY A 973 -23.23 -30.67 -12.89
C GLY A 973 -23.40 -30.42 -11.40
N ASP A 974 -24.58 -29.96 -11.01
CA ASP A 974 -24.91 -29.64 -9.62
C ASP A 974 -25.13 -30.93 -8.79
N ASP A 975 -24.95 -30.84 -7.49
CA ASP A 975 -25.28 -31.87 -6.50
C ASP A 975 -24.64 -33.25 -6.77
N CYS A 976 -23.42 -33.28 -7.32
CA CYS A 976 -22.70 -34.53 -7.53
C CYS A 976 -22.00 -35.01 -6.24
N MET A 977 -21.87 -36.33 -6.11
CA MET A 977 -21.11 -36.96 -5.03
C MET A 977 -19.97 -37.78 -5.62
N ILE A 978 -18.73 -37.40 -5.31
CA ILE A 978 -17.52 -38.01 -5.83
C ILE A 978 -16.77 -38.66 -4.67
N SER A 979 -16.66 -39.99 -4.72
CA SER A 979 -16.00 -40.77 -3.67
C SER A 979 -14.47 -40.75 -3.79
N HIS A 980 -13.79 -41.54 -2.97
CA HIS A 980 -12.34 -41.58 -2.88
C HIS A 980 -11.67 -42.06 -4.17
N ASP A 981 -10.46 -41.59 -4.44
CA ASP A 981 -9.58 -42.11 -5.51
C ASP A 981 -10.23 -42.02 -6.91
N VAL A 982 -11.03 -40.98 -7.18
CA VAL A 982 -11.67 -40.77 -8.49
C VAL A 982 -10.80 -39.87 -9.37
N GLU A 983 -10.67 -40.26 -10.64
CA GLU A 983 -9.83 -39.57 -11.61
C GLU A 983 -10.62 -39.16 -12.86
N PHE A 984 -10.44 -37.92 -13.30
CA PHE A 984 -10.97 -37.39 -14.54
C PHE A 984 -9.83 -37.03 -15.49
N TRP A 985 -9.81 -37.63 -16.68
CA TRP A 985 -8.76 -37.44 -17.68
C TRP A 985 -9.36 -36.96 -19.01
N ALA A 986 -9.51 -35.65 -19.14
CA ALA A 986 -9.87 -34.99 -20.39
C ALA A 986 -8.61 -34.76 -21.23
N GLY A 987 -8.15 -35.83 -21.90
CA GLY A 987 -7.04 -35.83 -22.85
C GLY A 987 -5.88 -36.73 -22.43
N ASP A 988 -5.10 -37.17 -23.43
CA ASP A 988 -4.06 -38.20 -23.23
C ASP A 988 -2.70 -37.64 -22.81
N GLY A 989 -2.59 -36.32 -22.59
CA GLY A 989 -1.36 -35.63 -22.19
C GLY A 989 -0.28 -35.51 -23.29
N HIS A 990 -0.31 -36.40 -24.29
CA HIS A 990 0.64 -36.45 -25.39
C HIS A 990 -0.06 -36.53 -26.75
N SER A 991 0.62 -36.05 -27.79
CA SER A 991 0.12 -36.12 -29.16
C SER A 991 0.25 -37.54 -29.72
N ILE A 992 -0.83 -38.05 -30.31
CA ILE A 992 -0.88 -39.32 -31.02
C ILE A 992 -1.02 -38.98 -32.51
N PHE A 993 -0.09 -39.46 -33.32
CA PHE A 993 -0.08 -39.19 -34.75
C PHE A 993 -0.53 -40.43 -35.54
N ASP A 994 -1.35 -40.21 -36.55
CA ASP A 994 -1.54 -41.19 -37.60
C ASP A 994 -0.27 -41.24 -38.46
N VAL A 995 0.32 -42.43 -38.60
CA VAL A 995 1.64 -42.59 -39.23
C VAL A 995 1.62 -42.41 -40.75
N VAL A 996 0.44 -42.48 -41.38
CA VAL A 996 0.30 -42.36 -42.84
C VAL A 996 0.11 -40.90 -43.23
N THR A 997 -0.79 -40.22 -42.53
CA THR A 997 -1.16 -38.82 -42.80
C THR A 997 -0.25 -37.83 -42.07
N GLY A 998 0.41 -38.27 -40.99
CA GLY A 998 1.14 -37.40 -40.06
C GLY A 998 0.23 -36.53 -39.20
N GLU A 999 -1.10 -36.69 -39.30
CA GLU A 999 -2.04 -35.89 -38.53
C GLU A 999 -2.06 -36.29 -37.07
N ASN A 1000 -2.20 -35.30 -36.18
CA ASN A 1000 -2.51 -35.57 -34.79
C ASN A 1000 -3.99 -35.99 -34.67
N ILE A 1001 -4.22 -37.24 -34.23
CA ILE A 1001 -5.56 -37.86 -34.16
C ILE A 1001 -6.24 -37.70 -32.80
N ASN A 1002 -5.53 -37.22 -31.78
CA ASN A 1002 -6.10 -36.95 -30.45
C ASN A 1002 -6.06 -35.47 -30.04
N ALA A 1003 -5.64 -34.59 -30.96
CA ALA A 1003 -5.80 -33.15 -30.85
C ALA A 1003 -7.29 -32.78 -30.80
N ALA A 1004 -7.61 -31.75 -30.01
CA ALA A 1004 -8.95 -31.16 -30.00
C ALA A 1004 -9.26 -30.56 -31.39
N ARG A 1005 -10.43 -30.90 -31.95
CA ARG A 1005 -10.89 -30.41 -33.26
C ARG A 1005 -12.11 -29.50 -33.03
N ASP A 1006 -11.90 -28.19 -33.18
CA ASP A 1006 -12.87 -27.10 -33.41
C ASP A 1006 -14.24 -27.16 -32.68
N GLY A 1007 -14.31 -27.74 -31.48
CA GLY A 1007 -15.39 -27.54 -30.50
C GLY A 1007 -16.74 -28.24 -30.76
N ASN A 1008 -16.92 -28.95 -31.88
CA ASN A 1008 -18.20 -29.57 -32.24
C ASN A 1008 -18.30 -31.08 -31.97
N ASN A 1009 -17.25 -31.72 -31.45
CA ASN A 1009 -17.26 -33.14 -31.13
C ASN A 1009 -17.35 -33.40 -29.62
N ASN A 1010 -18.25 -34.29 -29.21
CA ASN A 1010 -18.38 -34.75 -27.82
C ASN A 1010 -17.10 -35.37 -27.24
N ASN A 1011 -16.12 -35.73 -28.09
CA ASN A 1011 -14.85 -36.36 -27.70
C ASN A 1011 -13.86 -35.44 -26.95
N ASP A 1012 -14.08 -34.11 -27.00
CA ASP A 1012 -13.18 -33.10 -26.41
C ASP A 1012 -13.61 -32.61 -25.02
N LYS A 1013 -14.63 -33.27 -24.45
CA LYS A 1013 -15.15 -32.95 -23.11
C LYS A 1013 -15.46 -34.19 -22.29
N ILE A 1014 -15.44 -34.04 -20.98
CA ILE A 1014 -16.13 -34.89 -20.02
C ILE A 1014 -17.32 -34.08 -19.50
N VAL A 1015 -18.51 -34.66 -19.53
CA VAL A 1015 -19.73 -34.05 -18.97
C VAL A 1015 -20.35 -35.02 -17.98
N ILE A 1016 -20.49 -34.58 -16.74
CA ILE A 1016 -21.26 -35.27 -15.71
C ILE A 1016 -22.52 -34.45 -15.47
N GLY A 1017 -23.69 -35.05 -15.66
CA GLY A 1017 -24.97 -34.41 -15.38
C GLY A 1017 -25.16 -34.12 -13.90
N ASN A 1018 -26.28 -33.48 -13.56
CA ASN A 1018 -26.61 -33.18 -12.17
C ASN A 1018 -26.89 -34.45 -11.36
N HIS A 1019 -26.71 -34.39 -10.05
CA HIS A 1019 -27.08 -35.45 -9.13
C HIS A 1019 -26.49 -36.81 -9.56
N VAL A 1020 -25.20 -36.85 -9.88
CA VAL A 1020 -24.47 -38.09 -10.21
C VAL A 1020 -23.60 -38.54 -9.04
N TRP A 1021 -23.66 -39.82 -8.70
CA TRP A 1021 -22.77 -40.44 -7.71
C TRP A 1021 -21.67 -41.25 -8.39
N ILE A 1022 -20.41 -40.90 -8.11
CA ILE A 1022 -19.23 -41.59 -8.62
C ILE A 1022 -18.56 -42.35 -7.49
N ALA A 1023 -18.61 -43.68 -7.54
CA ALA A 1023 -18.05 -44.53 -6.51
C ALA A 1023 -16.52 -44.65 -6.63
N LYS A 1024 -15.92 -45.14 -5.53
CA LYS A 1024 -14.48 -45.18 -5.28
C LYS A 1024 -13.66 -45.76 -6.44
N GLY A 1025 -12.55 -45.11 -6.79
CA GLY A 1025 -11.59 -45.65 -7.75
C GLY A 1025 -11.99 -45.54 -9.21
N SER A 1026 -13.06 -44.81 -9.54
CA SER A 1026 -13.55 -44.71 -10.93
C SER A 1026 -12.64 -43.83 -11.79
N PHE A 1027 -12.36 -44.27 -13.01
CA PHE A 1027 -11.53 -43.58 -13.99
C PHE A 1027 -12.37 -43.09 -15.17
N ILE A 1028 -12.51 -41.77 -15.30
CA ILE A 1028 -13.41 -41.13 -16.27
C ILE A 1028 -12.59 -40.53 -17.41
N MET A 1029 -12.77 -41.04 -18.63
CA MET A 1029 -12.00 -40.64 -19.81
C MET A 1029 -12.71 -39.57 -20.64
N HIS A 1030 -11.94 -38.80 -21.41
CA HIS A 1030 -12.45 -37.89 -22.43
C HIS A 1030 -13.50 -38.54 -23.36
N GLY A 1031 -14.48 -37.75 -23.82
CA GLY A 1031 -15.61 -38.25 -24.62
C GLY A 1031 -16.75 -38.86 -23.80
N THR A 1032 -16.65 -38.79 -22.47
CA THR A 1032 -17.68 -39.28 -21.56
C THR A 1032 -18.79 -38.25 -21.36
N ASN A 1033 -20.04 -38.72 -21.39
CA ASN A 1033 -21.19 -37.96 -20.93
C ASN A 1033 -22.07 -38.87 -20.07
N ILE A 1034 -22.34 -38.46 -18.83
CA ILE A 1034 -23.17 -39.21 -17.90
C ILE A 1034 -24.45 -38.43 -17.66
N GLY A 1035 -25.58 -39.04 -17.98
CA GLY A 1035 -26.89 -38.44 -17.72
C GLY A 1035 -27.17 -38.24 -16.23
N THR A 1036 -28.01 -37.25 -15.94
CA THR A 1036 -28.45 -36.86 -14.58
C THR A 1036 -29.01 -38.04 -13.78
N GLY A 1037 -28.82 -38.02 -12.45
CA GLY A 1037 -29.36 -39.05 -11.55
C GLY A 1037 -28.65 -40.41 -11.61
N SER A 1038 -27.55 -40.51 -12.35
CA SER A 1038 -26.85 -41.78 -12.59
C SER A 1038 -25.81 -42.12 -11.51
N VAL A 1039 -25.42 -43.39 -11.45
CA VAL A 1039 -24.40 -43.92 -10.54
C VAL A 1039 -23.28 -44.61 -11.31
N ILE A 1040 -22.03 -44.25 -11.04
CA ILE A 1040 -20.85 -44.94 -11.56
C ILE A 1040 -20.33 -45.88 -10.47
N GLY A 1041 -20.31 -47.18 -10.76
CA GLY A 1041 -19.83 -48.22 -9.84
C GLY A 1041 -18.32 -48.17 -9.63
N ALA A 1042 -17.86 -48.70 -8.49
CA ALA A 1042 -16.46 -48.60 -8.08
C ALA A 1042 -15.49 -49.20 -9.11
N ARG A 1043 -14.31 -48.58 -9.26
CA ARG A 1043 -13.23 -49.01 -10.17
C ARG A 1043 -13.64 -49.15 -11.64
N SER A 1044 -14.67 -48.41 -12.07
CA SER A 1044 -15.12 -48.44 -13.45
C SER A 1044 -14.22 -47.60 -14.35
N VAL A 1045 -13.97 -48.06 -15.59
CA VAL A 1045 -13.30 -47.28 -16.63
C VAL A 1045 -14.37 -46.80 -17.60
N VAL A 1046 -14.66 -45.50 -17.54
CA VAL A 1046 -15.82 -44.90 -18.19
C VAL A 1046 -15.40 -44.15 -19.44
N LYS A 1047 -16.02 -44.52 -20.56
CA LYS A 1047 -15.89 -43.88 -21.87
C LYS A 1047 -17.22 -44.03 -22.61
N LYS A 1048 -17.60 -43.03 -23.41
CA LYS A 1048 -18.88 -42.89 -24.17
C LYS A 1048 -20.01 -42.20 -23.40
N GLN A 1049 -21.17 -42.14 -24.03
CA GLN A 1049 -22.38 -41.47 -23.54
C GLN A 1049 -23.28 -42.50 -22.83
N PHE A 1050 -23.78 -42.14 -21.66
CA PHE A 1050 -24.71 -42.94 -20.87
C PHE A 1050 -25.96 -42.10 -20.53
N PRO A 1051 -27.17 -42.71 -20.57
CA PRO A 1051 -28.41 -41.99 -20.33
C PRO A 1051 -28.58 -41.60 -18.85
N ASN A 1052 -29.64 -40.83 -18.56
CA ASN A 1052 -30.04 -40.48 -17.20
C ASN A 1052 -30.45 -41.73 -16.39
N ASN A 1053 -30.46 -41.59 -15.07
CA ASN A 1053 -31.01 -42.56 -14.10
C ASN A 1053 -30.50 -43.99 -14.33
N CYS A 1054 -29.23 -44.15 -14.66
CA CYS A 1054 -28.65 -45.47 -14.87
C CYS A 1054 -27.48 -45.73 -13.93
N SER A 1055 -27.30 -47.01 -13.57
CA SER A 1055 -26.09 -47.47 -12.93
C SER A 1055 -25.17 -48.06 -14.00
N ILE A 1056 -23.92 -47.61 -14.04
CA ILE A 1056 -22.90 -48.13 -14.94
C ILE A 1056 -21.74 -48.73 -14.15
N ALA A 1057 -21.19 -49.85 -14.62
CA ALA A 1057 -20.03 -50.47 -13.99
C ALA A 1057 -19.16 -51.27 -14.97
N GLY A 1058 -17.88 -51.45 -14.63
CA GLY A 1058 -16.94 -52.33 -15.33
C GLY A 1058 -15.80 -51.61 -16.07
N ASN A 1059 -14.94 -52.39 -16.74
CA ASN A 1059 -13.84 -51.91 -17.57
C ASN A 1059 -13.84 -52.66 -18.92
N PRO A 1060 -14.34 -52.07 -20.02
CA PRO A 1060 -15.02 -50.77 -20.09
C PRO A 1060 -16.40 -50.81 -19.40
N ALA A 1061 -16.83 -49.68 -18.85
CA ALA A 1061 -18.11 -49.56 -18.15
C ALA A 1061 -19.30 -49.80 -19.10
N LYS A 1062 -20.33 -50.48 -18.59
CA LYS A 1062 -21.61 -50.73 -19.27
C LYS A 1062 -22.77 -50.41 -18.33
N VAL A 1063 -23.93 -50.10 -18.90
CA VAL A 1063 -25.17 -49.98 -18.11
C VAL A 1063 -25.48 -51.34 -17.47
N VAL A 1064 -25.47 -51.39 -16.14
CA VAL A 1064 -25.84 -52.57 -15.36
C VAL A 1064 -27.28 -52.49 -14.84
N ARG A 1065 -27.81 -51.27 -14.68
CA ARG A 1065 -29.20 -51.04 -14.29
C ARG A 1065 -29.72 -49.73 -14.89
N ARG A 1066 -31.00 -49.70 -15.24
CA ARG A 1066 -31.74 -48.51 -15.67
C ARG A 1066 -32.79 -48.15 -14.62
N ASP A 1067 -33.33 -46.95 -14.75
CA ASP A 1067 -34.45 -46.45 -13.96
C ASP A 1067 -34.14 -46.52 -12.46
N ILE A 1068 -32.94 -46.03 -12.10
CA ILE A 1068 -32.48 -45.94 -10.72
C ILE A 1068 -32.62 -44.50 -10.19
N ALA A 1069 -32.75 -44.39 -8.88
CA ALA A 1069 -32.57 -43.17 -8.10
C ALA A 1069 -31.62 -43.46 -6.94
N TRP A 1070 -30.93 -42.44 -6.45
CA TRP A 1070 -30.06 -42.52 -5.27
C TRP A 1070 -30.29 -41.30 -4.38
N ALA A 1071 -29.94 -41.41 -3.10
CA ALA A 1071 -30.06 -40.33 -2.13
C ALA A 1071 -28.77 -40.20 -1.33
N ARG A 1072 -28.47 -39.00 -0.81
CA ARG A 1072 -27.30 -38.75 0.05
C ARG A 1072 -27.47 -39.34 1.45
N GLU A 1073 -28.72 -39.43 1.92
CA GLU A 1073 -29.06 -39.92 3.25
C GLU A 1073 -29.09 -41.45 3.30
N GLN A 1074 -28.69 -42.01 4.43
CA GLN A 1074 -28.89 -43.43 4.71
C GLN A 1074 -30.35 -43.66 5.09
N VAL A 1075 -31.21 -43.85 4.11
CA VAL A 1075 -32.62 -44.22 4.32
C VAL A 1075 -32.75 -45.74 4.50
N ALA A 1076 -33.40 -46.15 5.59
CA ALA A 1076 -33.65 -47.56 5.93
C ALA A 1076 -35.00 -48.10 5.39
N SER A 1077 -35.78 -47.28 4.68
CA SER A 1077 -37.12 -47.58 4.18
C SER A 1077 -37.21 -47.52 2.65
N ASP A 1078 -38.16 -48.27 2.07
CA ASP A 1078 -38.47 -48.22 0.63
C ASP A 1078 -39.01 -46.84 0.24
N MET A 1079 -38.57 -46.34 -0.93
CA MET A 1079 -38.95 -45.03 -1.50
C MET A 1079 -40.48 -44.79 -1.50
N TYR A 1080 -41.28 -45.85 -1.71
CA TYR A 1080 -42.75 -45.77 -1.77
C TYR A 1080 -43.45 -45.61 -0.41
N LYS A 1081 -42.74 -45.72 0.71
CA LYS A 1081 -43.28 -45.43 2.06
C LYS A 1081 -42.93 -44.03 2.57
N ALA A 1082 -42.11 -43.29 1.83
CA ALA A 1082 -41.65 -41.94 2.15
C ALA A 1082 -42.11 -40.90 1.10
N CYS A 1083 -43.27 -41.11 0.48
CA CYS A 1083 -43.86 -40.15 -0.44
C CYS A 1083 -44.13 -38.82 0.28
N GLY A 1084 -43.27 -37.83 0.07
CA GLY A 1084 -43.44 -36.47 0.59
C GLY A 1084 -42.17 -35.74 1.05
N GLU A 1085 -40.98 -36.35 1.04
CA GLU A 1085 -39.75 -35.65 1.42
C GLU A 1085 -39.02 -35.06 0.19
N GLU A 1086 -38.60 -33.79 0.30
CA GLU A 1086 -38.01 -32.93 -0.74
C GLU A 1086 -36.65 -33.43 -1.31
N ASN A 1087 -36.16 -34.59 -0.88
CA ASN A 1087 -34.75 -35.02 -1.02
C ASN A 1087 -34.49 -36.05 -2.14
N ILE A 1088 -35.47 -36.39 -2.98
CA ILE A 1088 -35.31 -37.41 -4.04
C ILE A 1088 -35.70 -36.82 -5.40
N GLN A 1089 -34.71 -36.46 -6.22
CA GLN A 1089 -34.94 -35.97 -7.58
C GLN A 1089 -35.22 -37.14 -8.52
N MET A 1090 -36.49 -37.31 -8.89
CA MET A 1090 -36.87 -38.08 -10.08
C MET A 1090 -36.91 -37.13 -11.28
N THR A 1091 -36.08 -37.36 -12.29
CA THR A 1091 -36.21 -36.66 -13.57
C THR A 1091 -37.18 -37.42 -14.47
N GLU A 1092 -38.07 -36.70 -15.16
CA GLU A 1092 -38.92 -37.26 -16.23
C GLU A 1092 -38.11 -37.78 -17.42
#